data_AF-A0A8J4J7F2-F1
#
_entry.id   AF-A0A8J4J7F2-F1
#
_cell.length_a   1.000
_cell.length_b   1.000
_cell.length_c   1.000
_cell.angle_alpha   90.00
_cell.angle_beta   90.00
_cell.angle_gamma   90.00
#
_symmetry.space_group_name_H-M   'P 1'
#
loop_
_entity.id
_entity.type
_entity.pdbx_description
1 polymer ?
#
loop_
_entity_poly.entity_id
_entity_poly.type
_entity_poly.pdbx_seq_one_letter_code
_entity_poly.pdbx_strand_id
1 'polypeptide(L)'
;PALMSCPQVQRALLALTVPLEMLQAVKGRMLQAMRKGLSRQTHAQANVRMLPTYICSTPDGTEKGDLLVVELCQSHVRTLWVTLLGDGNQSPQVMHKIFDTPGDIMKGKGEALFDFIAQCVRQFLAGIGSPQHRLPLGFVFPFSCRQTQLDKAELISWSKGFSCSDVEGKDVVQLLQSAINKQELYHVDVVALMNDTVGTMMTCSMGGEPCEVALVVGEQRAPHVPGWWWWGGLRQCSPPLLPADTGTNSCFMAEAQQVEMVEETSGRMCVNTEWGCFGDDGTLSDVLTPYDQCVDQESSSPGEKRFEKLVGSFYLGEIVRHALTALAAEKALFIGSSVAVLRTKDVLKTQQVLEIIDNEEGMAKARGALEALGLRPSERDCCRVQQICRAVVSRAAALCAAGLAAILSHMCQSRELERLVVNVGVDGELYRGHTRFREILQSVTGLLAPECTATLLPSVDGTGQGAAMVTAVTLRLAAQRREVDRLLAPLRLSRTDLERVQVLMRREMELGLGRESNANASVRMLPTYVCGTPDGTERGEFLALDLGGTNFRVLVVRVAQDGIRMASEIYVIPTAIMQGTGEALFDHIIECIMDFQLKQDLMEQVLPLGFTFSFPCQQLGLDKAVLLSWTKGFSASGCVGQDVVHLLREAAQRKQHLGLKVVAVVNDTVGTMMSCGYDDPKCEIGLIVGTGTNACYMEEMQNVGTVEGEQGRMCINMEWGAFGDNGCLDDIFTDFDRLVDEKTIN
;
A
#
# COMPACT_ATOMS: atom_id res chain seq x y z
N PRO A 1 -50.28 28.37 9.30
CA PRO A 1 -49.91 29.82 9.26
C PRO A 1 -49.82 30.50 10.64
N ALA A 2 -50.84 30.39 11.52
CA ALA A 2 -50.83 31.00 12.86
C ALA A 2 -50.04 30.20 13.94
N LEU A 3 -49.61 28.98 13.64
CA LEU A 3 -48.76 28.13 14.49
C LEU A 3 -47.25 28.47 14.38
N MET A 4 -46.86 29.30 13.40
CA MET A 4 -45.46 29.61 13.06
C MET A 4 -44.94 30.94 13.63
N SER A 5 -45.72 31.65 14.45
CA SER A 5 -45.43 33.04 14.83
C SER A 5 -44.68 33.21 16.16
N CYS A 6 -43.79 32.28 16.53
CA CYS A 6 -42.91 32.46 17.69
C CYS A 6 -41.49 32.78 17.20
N PRO A 7 -41.07 34.07 17.25
CA PRO A 7 -39.76 34.50 16.78
C PRO A 7 -38.59 33.73 17.44
N GLN A 8 -38.75 33.36 18.71
CA GLN A 8 -37.77 32.60 19.49
C GLN A 8 -37.56 31.20 18.90
N VAL A 9 -38.64 30.49 18.61
CA VAL A 9 -38.58 29.15 18.00
C VAL A 9 -38.01 29.24 16.59
N GLN A 10 -38.39 30.25 15.80
CA GLN A 10 -37.84 30.45 14.46
C GLN A 10 -36.34 30.73 14.50
N ARG A 11 -35.86 31.53 15.46
CA ARG A 11 -34.43 31.77 15.67
C ARG A 11 -33.69 30.48 16.04
N ALA A 12 -34.25 29.66 16.94
CA ALA A 12 -33.66 28.39 17.30
C ALA A 12 -33.59 27.41 16.11
N LEU A 13 -34.65 27.34 15.30
CA LEU A 13 -34.69 26.51 14.09
C LEU A 13 -33.68 26.99 13.04
N LEU A 14 -33.54 28.30 12.84
CA LEU A 14 -32.54 28.86 11.93
C LEU A 14 -31.11 28.53 12.38
N ALA A 15 -30.81 28.66 13.68
CA ALA A 15 -29.51 28.30 14.23
C ALA A 15 -29.20 26.79 14.08
N LEU A 16 -30.21 25.93 14.17
CA LEU A 16 -30.09 24.48 13.99
C LEU A 16 -30.14 24.05 12.51
N THR A 17 -30.35 24.96 11.57
CA THR A 17 -30.38 24.66 10.14
C THR A 17 -29.06 25.06 9.49
N VAL A 18 -28.37 24.08 8.88
CA VAL A 18 -27.11 24.35 8.17
C VAL A 18 -27.41 24.45 6.67
N PRO A 19 -27.20 25.63 6.03
CA PRO A 19 -27.47 25.81 4.61
C PRO A 19 -26.47 25.02 3.75
N LEU A 20 -26.84 24.71 2.50
CA LEU A 20 -26.01 23.92 1.60
C LEU A 20 -24.63 24.54 1.36
N GLU A 21 -24.53 25.87 1.25
CA GLU A 21 -23.27 26.60 1.12
C GLU A 21 -22.33 26.36 2.31
N MET A 22 -22.88 26.32 3.53
CA MET A 22 -22.11 26.00 4.72
C MET A 22 -21.69 24.53 4.73
N LEU A 23 -22.55 23.61 4.29
CA LEU A 23 -22.19 22.19 4.16
C LEU A 23 -21.06 21.98 3.13
N GLN A 24 -21.04 22.73 2.03
CA GLN A 24 -19.94 22.74 1.07
C GLN A 24 -18.64 23.25 1.70
N ALA A 25 -18.70 24.31 2.52
CA ALA A 25 -17.54 24.79 3.26
C ALA A 25 -17.04 23.75 4.27
N VAL A 26 -17.94 23.09 5.01
CA VAL A 26 -17.60 21.99 5.93
C VAL A 26 -16.93 20.83 5.20
N LYS A 27 -17.47 20.41 4.04
CA LYS A 27 -16.84 19.40 3.16
C LYS A 27 -15.42 19.82 2.77
N GLY A 28 -15.22 21.07 2.33
CA GLY A 28 -13.91 21.58 1.94
C GLY A 28 -12.89 21.58 3.10
N ARG A 29 -13.33 21.97 4.29
CA ARG A 29 -12.51 21.94 5.53
C ARG A 29 -12.17 20.50 5.93
N MET A 30 -13.11 19.56 5.82
CA MET A 30 -12.87 18.13 6.09
C MET A 30 -11.84 17.56 5.11
N LEU A 31 -11.96 17.84 3.81
CA LEU A 31 -10.99 17.45 2.78
C LEU A 31 -9.57 17.93 3.14
N GLN A 32 -9.44 19.18 3.58
CA GLN A 32 -8.15 19.72 4.01
C GLN A 32 -7.61 19.02 5.26
N ALA A 33 -8.48 18.72 6.24
CA ALA A 33 -8.10 18.01 7.45
C ALA A 33 -7.63 16.57 7.14
N MET A 34 -8.31 15.86 6.23
CA MET A 34 -7.90 14.53 5.77
C MET A 34 -6.52 14.56 5.10
N ARG A 35 -6.27 15.51 4.19
CA ARG A 35 -4.96 15.66 3.53
C ARG A 35 -3.84 15.92 4.54
N LYS A 36 -4.10 16.71 5.59
CA LYS A 36 -3.13 16.92 6.69
C LYS A 36 -2.87 15.62 7.47
N GLY A 37 -3.91 14.84 7.75
CA GLY A 37 -3.79 13.58 8.47
C GLY A 37 -3.02 12.51 7.69
N LEU A 38 -3.12 12.50 6.37
CA LEU A 38 -2.41 11.55 5.51
C LEU A 38 -0.93 11.89 5.30
N SER A 39 -0.55 13.18 5.40
CA SER A 39 0.81 13.63 5.13
C SER A 39 1.73 13.50 6.34
N ARG A 40 2.92 12.91 6.13
CA ARG A 40 3.94 12.71 7.16
C ARG A 40 4.41 14.03 7.79
N GLN A 41 4.41 15.11 7.02
CA GLN A 41 4.87 16.43 7.50
C GLN A 41 3.87 17.09 8.46
N THR A 42 2.57 16.81 8.30
CA THR A 42 1.50 17.54 9.02
C THR A 42 0.66 16.65 9.93
N HIS A 43 0.83 15.32 9.87
CA HIS A 43 0.09 14.34 10.66
C HIS A 43 0.07 14.65 12.17
N ALA A 44 1.21 15.04 12.75
CA ALA A 44 1.31 15.35 14.18
C ALA A 44 0.43 16.53 14.64
N GLN A 45 0.02 17.40 13.72
CA GLN A 45 -0.83 18.57 13.99
C GLN A 45 -2.26 18.35 13.47
N ALA A 46 -2.57 17.19 12.89
CA ALA A 46 -3.86 16.92 12.29
C ALA A 46 -4.87 16.45 13.35
N ASN A 47 -6.03 17.10 13.38
CA ASN A 47 -7.14 16.67 14.25
C ASN A 47 -7.85 15.44 13.69
N VAL A 48 -8.02 15.37 12.36
CA VAL A 48 -8.47 14.16 11.68
C VAL A 48 -7.23 13.30 11.44
N ARG A 49 -7.10 12.23 12.23
CA ARG A 49 -5.82 11.51 12.36
C ARG A 49 -5.48 10.62 11.18
N MET A 50 -6.46 10.12 10.44
CA MET A 50 -6.24 9.27 9.25
C MET A 50 -5.31 8.09 9.57
N LEU A 51 -5.68 7.30 10.58
CA LEU A 51 -4.89 6.21 11.12
C LEU A 51 -4.84 5.02 10.14
N PRO A 52 -3.65 4.56 9.72
CA PRO A 52 -3.51 3.37 8.89
C PRO A 52 -3.94 2.12 9.65
N THR A 53 -4.74 1.27 9.01
CA THR A 53 -5.24 0.02 9.63
C THR A 53 -4.46 -1.22 9.22
N TYR A 54 -3.54 -1.10 8.25
CA TYR A 54 -2.78 -2.21 7.65
C TYR A 54 -3.64 -3.27 6.93
N ILE A 55 -4.90 -2.92 6.63
CA ILE A 55 -5.80 -3.76 5.85
C ILE A 55 -5.72 -3.32 4.39
N CYS A 56 -5.02 -4.10 3.57
CA CYS A 56 -4.61 -3.67 2.22
C CYS A 56 -5.52 -4.17 1.09
N SER A 57 -6.57 -4.91 1.40
CA SER A 57 -7.50 -5.43 0.39
C SER A 57 -8.91 -5.55 0.95
N THR A 58 -9.89 -5.35 0.07
CA THR A 58 -11.26 -5.79 0.28
C THR A 58 -11.36 -7.30 0.01
N PRO A 59 -12.46 -7.97 0.44
CA PRO A 59 -12.68 -9.37 0.15
C PRO A 59 -12.80 -9.62 -1.35
N ASP A 60 -12.38 -10.79 -1.82
CA ASP A 60 -12.53 -11.22 -3.21
C ASP A 60 -13.29 -12.55 -3.39
N GLY A 61 -13.80 -13.11 -2.30
CA GLY A 61 -14.59 -14.33 -2.28
C GLY A 61 -13.75 -15.61 -2.13
N THR A 62 -12.41 -15.50 -2.19
CA THR A 62 -11.51 -16.65 -1.97
C THR A 62 -11.23 -16.93 -0.49
N GLU A 63 -11.72 -16.06 0.40
CA GLU A 63 -11.55 -16.18 1.84
C GLU A 63 -12.26 -17.42 2.39
N LYS A 64 -11.50 -18.26 3.11
CA LYS A 64 -11.99 -19.53 3.66
C LYS A 64 -11.34 -19.87 4.99
N GLY A 65 -12.04 -20.69 5.78
CA GLY A 65 -11.55 -21.25 7.02
C GLY A 65 -12.44 -20.92 8.21
N ASP A 66 -12.07 -21.54 9.34
CA ASP A 66 -12.71 -21.35 10.64
C ASP A 66 -11.97 -20.26 11.42
N LEU A 67 -12.73 -19.27 11.88
CA LEU A 67 -12.20 -18.03 12.42
C LEU A 67 -12.90 -17.70 13.74
N LEU A 68 -12.09 -17.34 14.73
CA LEU A 68 -12.58 -16.86 16.01
C LEU A 68 -12.59 -15.33 15.98
N VAL A 69 -13.64 -14.71 16.52
CA VAL A 69 -13.72 -13.26 16.63
C VAL A 69 -14.11 -12.88 18.03
N VAL A 70 -13.49 -11.83 18.55
CA VAL A 70 -13.87 -11.18 19.80
C VAL A 70 -14.15 -9.72 19.51
N GLU A 71 -15.32 -9.27 19.94
CA GLU A 71 -15.77 -7.89 19.80
C GLU A 71 -15.98 -7.32 21.20
N LEU A 72 -15.19 -6.29 21.54
CA LEU A 72 -15.41 -5.53 22.75
C LEU A 72 -16.46 -4.45 22.47
N CYS A 73 -17.69 -4.69 22.90
CA CYS A 73 -18.75 -3.70 22.87
C CYS A 73 -18.74 -2.87 24.16
N GLN A 74 -19.61 -1.87 24.24
CA GLN A 74 -19.63 -0.96 25.38
C GLN A 74 -20.00 -1.65 26.70
N SER A 75 -21.06 -2.46 26.69
CA SER A 75 -21.65 -3.09 27.88
C SER A 75 -21.46 -4.60 27.92
N HIS A 76 -20.87 -5.18 26.89
CA HIS A 76 -20.72 -6.63 26.74
C HIS A 76 -19.53 -6.98 25.85
N VAL A 77 -19.09 -8.22 25.93
CA VAL A 77 -18.15 -8.84 24.98
C VAL A 77 -18.92 -9.84 24.15
N ARG A 78 -18.77 -9.78 22.82
CA ARG A 78 -19.32 -10.78 21.91
C ARG A 78 -18.19 -11.65 21.39
N THR A 79 -18.35 -12.97 21.48
CA THR A 79 -17.43 -13.93 20.88
C THR A 79 -18.14 -14.64 19.74
N LEU A 80 -17.51 -14.75 18.58
CA LEU A 80 -18.10 -15.37 17.40
C LEU A 80 -17.18 -16.46 16.85
N TRP A 81 -17.79 -17.52 16.34
CA TRP A 81 -17.18 -18.48 15.44
C TRP A 81 -17.74 -18.24 14.06
N VAL A 82 -16.87 -18.02 13.09
CA VAL A 82 -17.24 -17.76 11.69
C VAL A 82 -16.54 -18.75 10.80
N THR A 83 -17.31 -19.52 10.03
CA THR A 83 -16.77 -20.40 8.99
C THR A 83 -17.04 -19.78 7.62
N LEU A 84 -15.95 -19.51 6.90
CA LEU A 84 -15.96 -19.04 5.51
C LEU A 84 -15.68 -20.21 4.56
N LEU A 85 -16.48 -20.35 3.50
CA LEU A 85 -16.41 -21.50 2.59
C LEU A 85 -15.47 -21.28 1.39
N GLY A 86 -15.17 -20.03 1.03
CA GLY A 86 -14.26 -19.68 -0.08
C GLY A 86 -14.80 -19.91 -1.48
N ASP A 87 -16.13 -19.98 -1.64
CA ASP A 87 -16.78 -20.12 -2.95
C ASP A 87 -17.43 -18.82 -3.45
N GLY A 88 -17.26 -17.72 -2.71
CA GLY A 88 -17.80 -16.38 -3.00
C GLY A 88 -19.34 -16.26 -3.03
N ASN A 89 -20.08 -17.35 -2.94
CA ASN A 89 -21.52 -17.40 -3.18
C ASN A 89 -22.33 -17.79 -1.94
N GLN A 90 -21.72 -18.42 -0.95
CA GLN A 90 -22.42 -18.82 0.27
C GLN A 90 -22.17 -17.86 1.44
N SER A 91 -23.24 -17.52 2.14
CA SER A 91 -23.15 -16.72 3.37
C SER A 91 -22.34 -17.45 4.44
N PRO A 92 -21.53 -16.72 5.24
CA PRO A 92 -20.78 -17.31 6.35
C PRO A 92 -21.67 -18.07 7.33
N GLN A 93 -21.16 -19.17 7.88
CA GLN A 93 -21.82 -19.84 9.01
C GLN A 93 -21.32 -19.18 10.31
N VAL A 94 -22.25 -18.66 11.11
CA VAL A 94 -21.91 -17.84 12.29
C VAL A 94 -22.56 -18.40 13.54
N MET A 95 -21.76 -18.63 14.57
CA MET A 95 -22.23 -18.86 15.93
C MET A 95 -21.68 -17.75 16.83
N HIS A 96 -22.45 -17.29 17.81
CA HIS A 96 -21.95 -16.27 18.73
C HIS A 96 -22.51 -16.41 20.14
N LYS A 97 -21.83 -15.79 21.10
CA LYS A 97 -22.27 -15.65 22.48
C LYS A 97 -21.96 -14.25 23.00
N ILE A 98 -22.86 -13.72 23.82
CA ILE A 98 -22.74 -12.40 24.44
C ILE A 98 -22.48 -12.58 25.94
N PHE A 99 -21.56 -11.80 26.48
CA PHE A 99 -21.19 -11.77 27.88
C PHE A 99 -21.28 -10.36 28.43
N ASP A 100 -22.17 -10.11 29.38
CA ASP A 100 -22.32 -8.79 30.02
C ASP A 100 -21.01 -8.39 30.72
N THR A 101 -20.51 -7.19 30.45
CA THR A 101 -19.31 -6.65 31.08
C THR A 101 -19.67 -5.96 32.40
N PRO A 102 -19.17 -6.44 33.55
CA PRO A 102 -19.35 -5.76 34.82
C PRO A 102 -18.81 -4.32 34.81
N GLY A 103 -19.55 -3.37 35.40
CA GLY A 103 -19.18 -1.94 35.36
C GLY A 103 -17.88 -1.61 36.09
N ASP A 104 -17.48 -2.40 37.08
CA ASP A 104 -16.19 -2.32 37.78
C ASP A 104 -15.01 -2.73 36.89
N ILE A 105 -15.23 -3.63 35.92
CA ILE A 105 -14.20 -4.01 34.93
C ILE A 105 -13.90 -2.86 33.98
N MET A 106 -14.91 -2.12 33.52
CA MET A 106 -14.75 -1.01 32.56
C MET A 106 -13.89 0.15 33.08
N LYS A 107 -13.84 0.33 34.42
CA LYS A 107 -13.13 1.41 35.11
C LYS A 107 -11.98 0.90 36.00
N GLY A 108 -11.65 -0.39 35.88
CA GLY A 108 -10.71 -1.08 36.75
C GLY A 108 -9.27 -1.05 36.24
N LYS A 109 -8.54 -2.14 36.48
CA LYS A 109 -7.21 -2.38 35.90
C LYS A 109 -7.36 -2.98 34.50
N GLY A 110 -6.52 -2.57 33.57
CA GLY A 110 -6.46 -3.13 32.23
C GLY A 110 -6.34 -4.65 32.21
N GLU A 111 -5.49 -5.20 33.08
CA GLU A 111 -5.32 -6.65 33.25
C GLU A 111 -6.66 -7.36 33.51
N ALA A 112 -7.53 -6.80 34.36
CA ALA A 112 -8.82 -7.41 34.66
C ALA A 112 -9.78 -7.39 33.45
N LEU A 113 -9.73 -6.33 32.62
CA LEU A 113 -10.50 -6.27 31.39
C LEU A 113 -10.06 -7.35 30.39
N PHE A 114 -8.76 -7.46 30.12
CA PHE A 114 -8.25 -8.44 29.15
C PHE A 114 -8.41 -9.89 29.67
N ASP A 115 -8.22 -10.12 30.98
CA ASP A 115 -8.48 -11.42 31.60
C ASP A 115 -9.96 -11.81 31.49
N PHE A 116 -10.89 -10.85 31.66
CA PHE A 116 -12.32 -11.08 31.44
C PHE A 116 -12.64 -11.43 29.99
N ILE A 117 -12.09 -10.69 29.02
CA ILE A 117 -12.25 -10.99 27.60
C ILE A 117 -11.75 -12.40 27.27
N ALA A 118 -10.57 -12.78 27.78
CA ALA A 118 -10.01 -14.12 27.58
C ALA A 118 -10.87 -15.22 28.23
N GLN A 119 -11.48 -14.95 29.39
CA GLN A 119 -12.44 -15.87 30.01
C GLN A 119 -13.69 -16.07 29.15
N CYS A 120 -14.22 -15.01 28.53
CA CYS A 120 -15.34 -15.10 27.58
C CYS A 120 -14.99 -16.03 26.41
N VAL A 121 -13.79 -15.88 25.83
CA VAL A 121 -13.28 -16.76 24.77
C VAL A 121 -13.22 -18.22 25.23
N ARG A 122 -12.62 -18.48 26.39
CA ARG A 122 -12.52 -19.83 26.96
C ARG A 122 -13.90 -20.47 27.17
N GLN A 123 -14.84 -19.73 27.75
CA GLN A 123 -16.20 -20.21 27.98
C GLN A 123 -16.96 -20.47 26.69
N PHE A 124 -16.71 -19.69 25.64
CA PHE A 124 -17.29 -19.90 24.31
C PHE A 124 -16.74 -21.18 23.65
N LEU A 125 -15.42 -21.34 23.59
CA LEU A 125 -14.76 -22.52 23.02
C LEU A 125 -15.14 -23.82 23.75
N ALA A 126 -15.25 -23.78 25.08
CA ALA A 126 -15.73 -24.91 25.87
C ALA A 126 -17.16 -25.33 25.49
N GLY A 127 -18.00 -24.39 25.05
CA GLY A 127 -19.38 -24.65 24.65
C GLY A 127 -19.55 -25.27 23.26
N ILE A 128 -18.61 -25.00 22.33
CA ILE A 128 -18.68 -25.49 20.93
C ILE A 128 -17.80 -26.72 20.66
N GLY A 129 -16.97 -27.12 21.64
CA GLY A 129 -15.99 -28.18 21.48
C GLY A 129 -14.70 -27.63 20.86
N SER A 130 -13.70 -27.36 21.70
CA SER A 130 -12.44 -26.74 21.26
C SER A 130 -11.73 -27.58 20.18
N PRO A 131 -11.50 -27.03 18.98
CA PRO A 131 -10.69 -27.69 17.96
C PRO A 131 -9.23 -27.88 18.41
N GLN A 132 -8.55 -28.89 17.87
CA GLN A 132 -7.13 -29.15 18.17
C GLN A 132 -6.14 -28.43 17.25
N HIS A 133 -6.62 -27.64 16.28
CA HIS A 133 -5.78 -26.87 15.37
C HIS A 133 -5.62 -25.42 15.84
N ARG A 134 -4.65 -24.68 15.27
CA ARG A 134 -4.44 -23.26 15.57
C ARG A 134 -5.61 -22.43 15.05
N LEU A 135 -6.16 -21.58 15.91
CA LEU A 135 -7.31 -20.73 15.64
C LEU A 135 -6.88 -19.27 15.52
N PRO A 136 -7.02 -18.66 14.33
CA PRO A 136 -6.82 -17.23 14.18
C PRO A 136 -7.98 -16.47 14.83
N LEU A 137 -7.63 -15.48 15.66
CA LEU A 137 -8.56 -14.59 16.34
C LEU A 137 -8.49 -13.18 15.76
N GLY A 138 -9.63 -12.69 15.25
CA GLY A 138 -9.85 -11.29 14.94
C GLY A 138 -10.37 -10.52 16.15
N PHE A 139 -9.74 -9.41 16.50
CA PHE A 139 -10.11 -8.58 17.65
C PHE A 139 -10.70 -7.24 17.19
N VAL A 140 -12.01 -7.08 17.37
CA VAL A 140 -12.69 -5.80 17.17
C VAL A 140 -12.57 -4.98 18.44
N PHE A 141 -11.84 -3.88 18.32
CA PHE A 141 -11.53 -2.98 19.42
C PHE A 141 -11.90 -1.54 19.02
N PRO A 142 -13.07 -1.03 19.44
CA PRO A 142 -13.68 0.18 18.88
C PRO A 142 -13.12 1.47 19.50
N PHE A 143 -11.81 1.55 19.69
CA PHE A 143 -11.09 2.68 20.27
C PHE A 143 -9.98 3.14 19.33
N SER A 144 -9.58 4.41 19.46
CA SER A 144 -8.52 4.99 18.65
C SER A 144 -7.18 4.34 18.99
N CYS A 145 -6.61 3.57 18.06
CA CYS A 145 -5.33 2.88 18.23
C CYS A 145 -4.31 3.33 17.18
N ARG A 146 -3.06 3.49 17.59
CA ARG A 146 -1.94 3.62 16.67
C ARG A 146 -1.47 2.22 16.28
N GLN A 147 -1.89 1.76 15.11
CA GLN A 147 -1.41 0.50 14.56
C GLN A 147 -0.05 0.71 13.88
N THR A 148 0.83 -0.27 14.01
CA THR A 148 2.11 -0.35 13.26
C THR A 148 2.19 -1.61 12.41
N GLN A 149 1.36 -2.60 12.73
CA GLN A 149 1.09 -3.81 11.99
C GLN A 149 -0.37 -4.19 12.26
N LEU A 150 -0.90 -5.17 11.53
CA LEU A 150 -2.29 -5.59 11.74
C LEU A 150 -2.51 -6.23 13.13
N ASP A 151 -1.51 -6.93 13.64
CA ASP A 151 -1.47 -7.61 14.94
C ASP A 151 -0.74 -6.80 16.03
N LYS A 152 -0.55 -5.48 15.81
CA LYS A 152 0.16 -4.61 16.75
C LYS A 152 -0.44 -3.22 16.83
N ALA A 153 -1.00 -2.88 17.99
CA ALA A 153 -1.79 -1.66 18.14
C ALA A 153 -1.67 -1.03 19.53
N GLU A 154 -1.16 0.19 19.60
CA GLU A 154 -1.11 0.95 20.85
C GLU A 154 -2.41 1.73 21.06
N LEU A 155 -3.07 1.56 22.21
CA LEU A 155 -4.23 2.38 22.57
C LEU A 155 -3.79 3.84 22.75
N ILE A 156 -4.43 4.77 22.05
CA ILE A 156 -4.10 6.20 22.18
C ILE A 156 -4.80 6.82 23.39
N SER A 157 -6.10 6.57 23.52
CA SER A 157 -6.92 7.12 24.61
C SER A 157 -8.22 6.35 24.74
N TRP A 158 -8.70 6.17 25.95
CA TRP A 158 -10.04 5.64 26.19
C TRP A 158 -11.14 6.62 25.79
N SER A 159 -12.31 6.05 25.48
CA SER A 159 -13.55 6.78 25.21
C SER A 159 -14.75 5.90 25.61
N LYS A 160 -15.98 6.32 25.30
CA LYS A 160 -17.18 5.47 25.44
C LYS A 160 -17.42 4.92 26.86
N GLY A 161 -16.98 5.65 27.88
CA GLY A 161 -17.15 5.29 29.30
C GLY A 161 -16.12 4.30 29.87
N PHE A 162 -15.15 3.84 29.07
CA PHE A 162 -14.00 3.06 29.56
C PHE A 162 -12.95 4.00 30.16
N SER A 163 -12.26 3.53 31.20
CA SER A 163 -11.15 4.25 31.81
C SER A 163 -10.23 3.28 32.56
N CYS A 164 -9.85 2.18 31.92
CA CYS A 164 -9.01 1.16 32.52
C CYS A 164 -7.57 1.67 32.69
N SER A 165 -7.04 1.58 33.91
CA SER A 165 -5.64 1.91 34.19
C SER A 165 -4.67 0.95 33.50
N ASP A 166 -3.45 1.41 33.22
CA ASP A 166 -2.36 0.59 32.66
C ASP A 166 -2.59 0.02 31.24
N VAL A 167 -3.39 0.67 30.40
CA VAL A 167 -3.63 0.26 28.98
C VAL A 167 -3.21 1.31 27.95
N GLU A 168 -3.46 2.59 28.19
CA GLU A 168 -3.07 3.65 27.25
C GLU A 168 -1.56 3.65 27.00
N GLY A 169 -1.16 3.77 25.73
CA GLY A 169 0.22 3.64 25.28
C GLY A 169 0.77 2.21 25.23
N LYS A 170 -0.04 1.18 25.53
CA LYS A 170 0.37 -0.23 25.43
C LYS A 170 -0.29 -0.93 24.25
N ASP A 171 0.37 -1.99 23.80
CA ASP A 171 -0.12 -2.87 22.74
C ASP A 171 -1.28 -3.73 23.24
N VAL A 172 -2.50 -3.42 22.80
CA VAL A 172 -3.71 -4.12 23.24
C VAL A 172 -3.81 -5.53 22.66
N VAL A 173 -3.14 -5.81 21.53
CA VAL A 173 -3.07 -7.17 20.97
C VAL A 173 -2.20 -8.04 21.87
N GLN A 174 -1.05 -7.54 22.29
CA GLN A 174 -0.18 -8.23 23.24
C GLN A 174 -0.85 -8.45 24.59
N LEU A 175 -1.61 -7.47 25.10
CA LEU A 175 -2.36 -7.61 26.35
C LEU A 175 -3.43 -8.72 26.24
N LEU A 176 -4.20 -8.75 25.16
CA LEU A 176 -5.18 -9.80 24.92
C LEU A 176 -4.52 -11.18 24.73
N GLN A 177 -3.46 -11.27 23.92
CA GLN A 177 -2.74 -12.53 23.72
C GLN A 177 -2.16 -13.07 25.03
N SER A 178 -1.64 -12.18 25.89
CA SER A 178 -1.14 -12.57 27.21
C SER A 178 -2.26 -13.11 28.10
N ALA A 179 -3.43 -12.48 28.10
CA ALA A 179 -4.60 -12.95 28.85
C ALA A 179 -5.14 -14.30 28.32
N ILE A 180 -5.17 -14.50 27.00
CA ILE A 180 -5.52 -15.77 26.35
C ILE A 180 -4.55 -16.88 26.78
N ASN A 181 -3.25 -16.60 26.81
CA ASN A 181 -2.23 -17.56 27.24
C ASN A 181 -2.36 -17.91 28.73
N LYS A 182 -2.75 -16.95 29.60
CA LYS A 182 -3.07 -17.23 31.01
C LYS A 182 -4.29 -18.15 31.17
N GLN A 183 -5.19 -18.18 30.19
CA GLN A 183 -6.33 -19.11 30.13
C GLN A 183 -5.98 -20.48 29.53
N GLU A 184 -4.69 -20.75 29.27
CA GLU A 184 -4.17 -21.99 28.68
C GLU A 184 -4.64 -22.25 27.24
N LEU A 185 -5.04 -21.20 26.52
CA LEU A 185 -5.50 -21.26 25.13
C LEU A 185 -4.36 -21.00 24.13
N TYR A 186 -3.24 -21.72 24.24
CA TYR A 186 -2.03 -21.50 23.42
C TYR A 186 -2.20 -21.76 21.92
N HIS A 187 -3.32 -22.33 21.50
CA HIS A 187 -3.65 -22.57 20.10
C HIS A 187 -4.43 -21.40 19.48
N VAL A 188 -4.79 -20.37 20.26
CA VAL A 188 -5.49 -19.18 19.78
C VAL A 188 -4.48 -18.05 19.57
N ASP A 189 -4.36 -17.60 18.33
CA ASP A 189 -3.44 -16.53 17.91
C ASP A 189 -4.24 -15.27 17.56
N VAL A 190 -4.02 -14.15 18.23
CA VAL A 190 -4.61 -12.85 17.84
C VAL A 190 -3.84 -12.33 16.63
N VAL A 191 -4.45 -12.40 15.45
CA VAL A 191 -3.78 -12.12 14.17
C VAL A 191 -4.18 -10.80 13.53
N ALA A 192 -5.27 -10.19 14.00
CA ALA A 192 -5.75 -8.92 13.47
C ALA A 192 -6.48 -8.12 14.54
N LEU A 193 -6.16 -6.84 14.65
CA LEU A 193 -6.96 -5.84 15.34
C LEU A 193 -7.61 -4.91 14.33
N MET A 194 -8.87 -4.56 14.61
CA MET A 194 -9.60 -3.61 13.77
C MET A 194 -10.61 -2.79 14.56
N ASN A 195 -10.95 -1.65 13.98
CA ASN A 195 -12.01 -0.77 14.46
C ASN A 195 -13.39 -1.25 13.95
N ASP A 196 -14.46 -0.83 14.63
CA ASP A 196 -15.85 -1.14 14.28
C ASP A 196 -16.23 -0.65 12.87
N THR A 197 -15.68 0.49 12.43
CA THR A 197 -15.86 1.00 11.06
C THR A 197 -15.32 0.04 10.00
N VAL A 198 -14.13 -0.53 10.23
CA VAL A 198 -13.50 -1.46 9.29
C VAL A 198 -14.26 -2.78 9.25
N GLY A 199 -14.68 -3.30 10.41
CA GLY A 199 -15.54 -4.47 10.46
C GLY A 199 -16.88 -4.23 9.75
N THR A 200 -17.45 -3.02 9.82
CA THR A 200 -18.65 -2.64 9.06
C THR A 200 -18.39 -2.66 7.55
N MET A 201 -17.27 -2.08 7.10
CA MET A 201 -16.88 -2.09 5.68
C MET A 201 -16.81 -3.51 5.15
N MET A 202 -16.08 -4.38 5.85
CA MET A 202 -15.88 -5.75 5.41
C MET A 202 -17.14 -6.61 5.49
N THR A 203 -18.04 -6.34 6.46
CA THR A 203 -19.32 -7.05 6.55
C THR A 203 -20.20 -6.74 5.33
N CYS A 204 -20.31 -5.47 4.96
CA CYS A 204 -21.11 -5.06 3.82
C CYS A 204 -20.52 -5.51 2.47
N SER A 205 -19.21 -5.82 2.43
CA SER A 205 -18.53 -6.34 1.22
C SER A 205 -18.84 -7.80 0.90
N MET A 206 -19.52 -8.55 1.78
CA MET A 206 -19.75 -9.99 1.56
C MET A 206 -20.95 -10.30 0.65
N GLY A 207 -21.81 -9.32 0.37
CA GLY A 207 -23.07 -9.52 -0.37
C GLY A 207 -23.03 -9.14 -1.86
N GLY A 208 -21.86 -8.89 -2.44
CA GLY A 208 -21.71 -8.43 -3.82
C GLY A 208 -20.43 -7.61 -4.03
N GLU A 209 -20.52 -6.51 -4.78
CA GLU A 209 -19.40 -5.59 -4.98
C GLU A 209 -18.90 -5.03 -3.62
N PRO A 210 -17.59 -5.07 -3.35
CA PRO A 210 -17.06 -4.71 -2.05
C PRO A 210 -17.30 -3.24 -1.72
N CYS A 211 -17.56 -2.97 -0.44
CA CYS A 211 -17.55 -1.62 0.10
C CYS A 211 -16.11 -1.12 0.23
N GLU A 212 -15.89 0.12 -0.20
CA GLU A 212 -14.60 0.81 -0.04
C GLU A 212 -14.67 1.97 0.96
N VAL A 213 -15.86 2.22 1.52
CA VAL A 213 -16.10 3.20 2.58
C VAL A 213 -17.02 2.56 3.60
N ALA A 214 -16.82 2.89 4.87
CA ALA A 214 -17.81 2.60 5.89
C ALA A 214 -18.03 3.76 6.86
N LEU A 215 -19.21 3.76 7.44
CA LEU A 215 -19.71 4.77 8.33
C LEU A 215 -20.42 4.11 9.51
N VAL A 216 -20.07 4.52 10.73
CA VAL A 216 -20.78 4.12 11.95
C VAL A 216 -21.40 5.38 12.58
N VAL A 217 -22.72 5.42 12.74
CA VAL A 217 -23.45 6.57 13.30
C VAL A 217 -24.41 6.13 14.43
N GLY A 218 -23.91 6.16 15.67
CA GLY A 218 -24.66 5.78 16.87
C GLY A 218 -24.45 4.32 17.30
N GLU A 219 -25.27 3.86 18.26
CA GLU A 219 -25.09 2.54 18.90
C GLU A 219 -25.29 1.37 17.93
N GLN A 220 -24.47 0.33 18.09
CA GLN A 220 -24.73 -0.97 17.48
C GLN A 220 -25.71 -1.75 18.36
N ARG A 221 -26.96 -1.90 17.92
CA ARG A 221 -27.89 -2.82 18.59
C ARG A 221 -27.41 -4.26 18.45
N ALA A 222 -27.43 -5.01 19.55
CA ALA A 222 -27.37 -6.46 19.50
C ALA A 222 -28.48 -7.00 18.57
N PRO A 223 -28.20 -7.98 17.70
CA PRO A 223 -29.20 -8.50 16.79
C PRO A 223 -30.40 -9.08 17.55
N HIS A 224 -31.61 -8.84 17.04
CA HIS A 224 -32.81 -9.54 17.52
C HIS A 224 -32.63 -11.03 17.25
N VAL A 225 -32.65 -11.85 18.32
CA VAL A 225 -32.58 -13.32 18.24
C VAL A 225 -33.88 -13.86 17.60
N PRO A 226 -33.85 -14.45 16.39
CA PRO A 226 -34.91 -15.34 15.96
C PRO A 226 -34.68 -16.68 16.67
N GLY A 227 -35.73 -17.24 17.26
CA GLY A 227 -35.60 -18.28 18.29
C GLY A 227 -34.88 -19.59 17.91
N TRP A 228 -34.56 -20.32 19.00
CA TRP A 228 -34.14 -21.74 19.13
C TRP A 228 -32.63 -21.99 18.85
N TRP A 229 -31.81 -22.49 19.79
CA TRP A 229 -31.97 -23.67 20.66
C TRP A 229 -31.62 -23.42 22.13
N TRP A 230 -32.45 -23.98 23.02
CA TRP A 230 -32.28 -23.96 24.47
C TRP A 230 -31.35 -25.08 24.95
N TRP A 231 -30.28 -24.72 25.65
CA TRP A 231 -29.69 -25.56 26.69
C TRP A 231 -29.46 -24.72 27.96
N GLY A 232 -30.34 -24.95 28.94
CA GLY A 232 -30.08 -24.81 30.38
C GLY A 232 -29.58 -23.47 30.94
N GLY A 233 -30.52 -22.70 31.51
CA GLY A 233 -30.27 -21.97 32.77
C GLY A 233 -30.20 -20.45 32.70
N LEU A 234 -31.27 -19.80 33.18
CA LEU A 234 -31.37 -18.45 33.77
C LEU A 234 -30.65 -17.27 33.08
N ARG A 235 -31.42 -16.32 32.55
CA ARG A 235 -31.31 -14.92 32.99
C ARG A 235 -32.57 -14.09 32.72
N GLN A 236 -33.01 -13.42 33.78
CA GLN A 236 -33.90 -12.27 33.78
C GLN A 236 -33.27 -11.13 32.97
N CYS A 237 -34.07 -10.47 32.12
CA CYS A 237 -33.71 -9.18 31.55
C CYS A 237 -33.46 -8.19 32.71
N SER A 238 -32.22 -7.76 32.88
CA SER A 238 -31.88 -6.63 33.75
C SER A 238 -32.32 -5.32 33.08
N PRO A 239 -32.68 -4.27 33.84
CA PRO A 239 -33.10 -2.99 33.28
C PRO A 239 -31.95 -2.33 32.48
N PRO A 240 -32.26 -1.49 31.48
CA PRO A 240 -31.23 -0.84 30.68
C PRO A 240 -30.37 0.07 31.57
N LEU A 241 -29.08 -0.25 31.66
CA LEU A 241 -28.07 0.58 32.29
C LEU A 241 -27.82 1.84 31.43
N LEU A 242 -27.31 2.88 32.09
CA LEU A 242 -27.10 4.26 31.62
C LEU A 242 -26.64 4.38 30.15
N PRO A 243 -27.12 5.38 29.38
CA PRO A 243 -26.60 5.63 28.03
C PRO A 243 -25.11 5.97 28.13
N ALA A 244 -24.30 5.33 27.30
CA ALA A 244 -22.88 5.61 27.16
C ALA A 244 -22.59 6.24 25.78
N ASP A 245 -21.44 6.90 25.66
CA ASP A 245 -21.07 7.72 24.52
C ASP A 245 -20.92 6.90 23.22
N THR A 246 -21.91 6.96 22.34
CA THR A 246 -21.98 6.32 21.03
C THR A 246 -21.63 7.32 19.93
N GLY A 247 -20.36 7.25 19.54
CA GLY A 247 -19.72 8.18 18.61
C GLY A 247 -20.11 8.03 17.14
N THR A 248 -19.43 8.81 16.29
CA THR A 248 -19.49 8.69 14.83
C THR A 248 -18.10 8.59 14.26
N ASN A 249 -17.87 7.64 13.36
CA ASN A 249 -16.59 7.45 12.72
C ASN A 249 -16.73 6.90 11.30
N SER A 250 -15.67 7.00 10.50
CA SER A 250 -15.62 6.45 9.15
C SER A 250 -14.24 5.90 8.80
N CYS A 251 -14.21 4.91 7.91
CA CYS A 251 -12.99 4.44 7.26
C CYS A 251 -13.19 4.34 5.74
N PHE A 252 -12.10 4.32 4.98
CA PHE A 252 -12.14 4.11 3.54
C PHE A 252 -10.84 3.51 2.99
N MET A 253 -10.90 2.94 1.78
CA MET A 253 -9.74 2.42 1.05
C MET A 253 -9.00 3.56 0.31
N ALA A 254 -7.92 4.04 0.92
CA ALA A 254 -7.03 5.03 0.33
C ALA A 254 -5.98 4.38 -0.60
N GLU A 255 -5.46 5.12 -1.57
CA GLU A 255 -4.28 4.70 -2.34
C GLU A 255 -3.06 4.66 -1.41
N ALA A 256 -2.33 3.54 -1.37
CA ALA A 256 -1.26 3.31 -0.39
C ALA A 256 -0.17 4.40 -0.47
N GLN A 257 0.18 4.83 -1.68
CA GLN A 257 1.11 5.95 -1.93
C GLN A 257 0.71 7.28 -1.27
N GLN A 258 -0.56 7.49 -0.94
CA GLN A 258 -1.03 8.72 -0.28
C GLN A 258 -0.97 8.63 1.25
N VAL A 259 -0.77 7.43 1.81
CA VAL A 259 -0.66 7.22 3.25
C VAL A 259 0.82 7.34 3.65
N GLU A 260 1.34 8.56 3.72
CA GLU A 260 2.78 8.81 3.91
C GLU A 260 3.33 8.32 5.26
N MET A 261 2.45 7.91 6.19
CA MET A 261 2.81 7.37 7.51
C MET A 261 3.27 5.90 7.46
N VAL A 262 3.07 5.19 6.34
CA VAL A 262 3.51 3.79 6.16
C VAL A 262 4.57 3.69 5.07
N GLU A 263 5.36 2.60 5.09
CA GLU A 263 6.36 2.32 4.05
C GLU A 263 5.75 1.63 2.82
N GLU A 264 4.61 0.96 2.98
CA GLU A 264 3.90 0.30 1.87
C GLU A 264 3.32 1.35 0.92
N THR A 265 3.83 1.39 -0.31
CA THR A 265 3.41 2.36 -1.34
C THR A 265 2.58 1.73 -2.44
N SER A 266 2.46 0.40 -2.48
CA SER A 266 1.74 -0.31 -3.53
C SER A 266 0.32 -0.67 -3.12
N GLY A 267 -0.62 -0.57 -4.07
CA GLY A 267 -2.02 -0.95 -3.87
C GLY A 267 -2.81 0.07 -3.03
N ARG A 268 -3.70 -0.43 -2.18
CA ARG A 268 -4.61 0.37 -1.35
C ARG A 268 -4.47 -0.02 0.11
N MET A 269 -4.85 0.89 1.01
CA MET A 269 -4.89 0.63 2.45
C MET A 269 -6.15 1.24 3.05
N CYS A 270 -6.85 0.49 3.90
CA CYS A 270 -7.93 1.04 4.68
C CYS A 270 -7.39 2.03 5.72
N VAL A 271 -7.96 3.23 5.76
CA VAL A 271 -7.61 4.29 6.69
C VAL A 271 -8.81 4.59 7.57
N ASN A 272 -8.61 4.56 8.88
CA ASN A 272 -9.59 5.00 9.86
C ASN A 272 -9.45 6.52 10.05
N THR A 273 -10.50 7.28 9.72
CA THR A 273 -10.43 8.75 9.72
C THR A 273 -10.29 9.35 11.12
N GLU A 274 -10.89 8.72 12.14
CA GLU A 274 -11.09 9.32 13.47
C GLU A 274 -11.69 10.74 13.38
N TRP A 275 -12.65 10.93 12.46
CA TRP A 275 -13.18 12.25 12.12
C TRP A 275 -13.97 12.93 13.26
N GLY A 276 -14.21 12.24 14.38
CA GLY A 276 -14.94 12.77 15.53
C GLY A 276 -14.26 14.01 16.12
N CYS A 277 -12.93 14.09 16.01
CA CYS A 277 -12.11 15.24 16.44
C CYS A 277 -12.14 16.43 15.47
N PHE A 278 -12.86 16.34 14.35
CA PHE A 278 -12.92 17.44 13.39
C PHE A 278 -13.54 18.69 14.06
N GLY A 279 -12.86 19.84 13.93
CA GLY A 279 -13.26 21.09 14.56
C GLY A 279 -12.72 21.34 15.97
N ASP A 280 -11.92 20.43 16.54
CA ASP A 280 -11.28 20.62 17.86
C ASP A 280 -10.31 21.83 17.87
N ASP A 281 -9.71 22.17 16.73
CA ASP A 281 -8.92 23.40 16.51
C ASP A 281 -9.76 24.68 16.31
N GLY A 282 -11.09 24.58 16.40
CA GLY A 282 -12.00 25.68 16.14
C GLY A 282 -12.42 25.84 14.69
N THR A 283 -12.02 24.95 13.77
CA THR A 283 -12.41 24.99 12.34
C THR A 283 -13.93 24.94 12.12
N LEU A 284 -14.71 24.48 13.11
CA LEU A 284 -16.18 24.42 13.08
C LEU A 284 -16.87 25.50 13.93
N SER A 285 -16.16 26.51 14.42
CA SER A 285 -16.72 27.49 15.36
C SER A 285 -17.95 28.24 14.84
N ASP A 286 -18.04 28.45 13.53
CA ASP A 286 -19.17 29.10 12.83
C ASP A 286 -20.36 28.16 12.58
N VAL A 287 -20.19 26.86 12.81
CA VAL A 287 -21.24 25.83 12.74
C VAL A 287 -21.82 25.54 14.13
N LEU A 288 -21.02 25.73 15.20
CA LEU A 288 -21.44 25.49 16.58
C LEU A 288 -22.51 26.49 17.03
N THR A 289 -23.63 25.97 17.53
CA THR A 289 -24.66 26.78 18.18
C THR A 289 -24.37 26.94 19.68
N PRO A 290 -25.03 27.89 20.38
CA PRO A 290 -24.93 27.99 21.84
C PRO A 290 -25.31 26.68 22.55
N TYR A 291 -26.21 25.87 21.97
CA TYR A 291 -26.60 24.59 22.54
C TYR A 291 -25.46 23.56 22.46
N ASP A 292 -24.74 23.53 21.35
CA ASP A 292 -23.59 22.65 21.16
C ASP A 292 -22.44 23.02 22.10
N GLN A 293 -22.24 24.32 22.33
CA GLN A 293 -21.25 24.83 23.28
C GLN A 293 -21.57 24.39 24.72
N CYS A 294 -22.85 24.41 25.13
CA CYS A 294 -23.25 23.88 26.43
C CYS A 294 -23.00 22.37 26.53
N VAL A 295 -23.34 21.60 25.49
CA VAL A 295 -23.08 20.15 25.45
C VAL A 295 -21.57 19.86 25.55
N ASP A 296 -20.74 20.61 24.83
CA ASP A 296 -19.28 20.49 24.88
C ASP A 296 -18.73 20.75 26.30
N GLN A 297 -19.18 21.84 26.94
CA GLN A 297 -18.77 22.22 28.30
C GLN A 297 -19.20 21.22 29.38
N GLU A 298 -20.37 20.59 29.23
CA GLU A 298 -20.91 19.59 30.17
C GLU A 298 -20.42 18.16 29.88
N SER A 299 -19.66 17.95 28.81
CA SER A 299 -19.11 16.65 28.43
C SER A 299 -17.91 16.24 29.30
N SER A 300 -17.52 14.97 29.26
CA SER A 300 -16.32 14.48 29.94
C SER A 300 -15.01 14.97 29.30
N SER A 301 -15.07 15.47 28.07
CA SER A 301 -13.91 15.93 27.29
C SER A 301 -14.17 17.29 26.63
N PRO A 302 -14.32 18.39 27.41
CA PRO A 302 -14.60 19.71 26.83
C PRO A 302 -13.53 20.17 25.84
N GLY A 303 -13.96 20.62 24.66
CA GLY A 303 -13.07 21.08 23.58
C GLY A 303 -12.59 19.99 22.62
N GLU A 304 -12.84 18.71 22.92
CA GLU A 304 -12.46 17.57 22.09
C GLU A 304 -13.69 16.92 21.44
N LYS A 305 -13.50 16.13 20.38
CA LYS A 305 -14.56 15.34 19.74
C LYS A 305 -15.76 16.20 19.29
N ARG A 306 -15.51 17.43 18.84
CA ARG A 306 -16.58 18.40 18.54
C ARG A 306 -17.49 17.98 17.40
N PHE A 307 -16.94 17.40 16.33
CA PHE A 307 -17.78 16.88 15.24
C PHE A 307 -18.63 15.69 15.69
N GLU A 308 -18.06 14.81 16.52
CA GLU A 308 -18.81 13.72 17.12
C GLU A 308 -19.97 14.23 17.99
N LYS A 309 -19.75 15.27 18.78
CA LYS A 309 -20.80 15.93 19.58
C LYS A 309 -21.94 16.52 18.76
N LEU A 310 -21.71 16.87 17.50
CA LEU A 310 -22.74 17.40 16.60
C LEU A 310 -23.62 16.32 15.95
N VAL A 311 -23.10 15.10 15.83
CA VAL A 311 -23.69 14.03 14.98
C VAL A 311 -24.02 12.76 15.77
N GLY A 312 -23.14 12.37 16.70
CA GLY A 312 -23.22 11.14 17.49
C GLY A 312 -24.50 11.05 18.28
N SER A 313 -25.06 9.85 18.33
CA SER A 313 -26.40 9.65 18.89
C SER A 313 -26.45 9.99 20.38
N PHE A 314 -25.35 9.82 21.12
CA PHE A 314 -25.26 10.17 22.54
C PHE A 314 -25.60 11.64 22.84
N TYR A 315 -25.30 12.55 21.91
CA TYR A 315 -25.37 14.00 22.15
C TYR A 315 -26.69 14.63 21.69
N LEU A 316 -27.43 13.98 20.79
CA LEU A 316 -28.64 14.58 20.19
C LEU A 316 -29.72 14.90 21.23
N GLY A 317 -29.92 14.03 22.22
CA GLY A 317 -30.82 14.27 23.36
C GLY A 317 -30.46 15.52 24.16
N GLU A 318 -29.17 15.73 24.41
CA GLU A 318 -28.66 16.86 25.20
C GLU A 318 -28.71 18.18 24.41
N ILE A 319 -28.46 18.16 23.10
CA ILE A 319 -28.65 19.34 22.24
C ILE A 319 -30.12 19.78 22.27
N VAL A 320 -31.05 18.82 22.16
CA VAL A 320 -32.48 19.12 22.28
C VAL A 320 -32.79 19.66 23.67
N ARG A 321 -32.31 19.03 24.75
CA ARG A 321 -32.53 19.49 26.14
C ARG A 321 -32.09 20.95 26.34
N HIS A 322 -30.91 21.32 25.86
CA HIS A 322 -30.39 22.69 25.95
C HIS A 322 -31.23 23.68 25.12
N ALA A 323 -31.66 23.29 23.91
CA ALA A 323 -32.56 24.12 23.10
C ALA A 323 -33.92 24.33 23.79
N LEU A 324 -34.50 23.29 24.39
CA LEU A 324 -35.75 23.38 25.14
C LEU A 324 -35.60 24.25 26.39
N THR A 325 -34.47 24.16 27.09
CA THR A 325 -34.15 24.97 28.27
C THR A 325 -34.07 26.46 27.92
N ALA A 326 -33.39 26.81 26.83
CA ALA A 326 -33.28 28.18 26.34
C ALA A 326 -34.65 28.74 25.92
N LEU A 327 -35.42 27.97 25.14
CA LEU A 327 -36.77 28.38 24.72
C LEU A 327 -37.74 28.53 25.90
N ALA A 328 -37.63 27.68 26.93
CA ALA A 328 -38.42 27.81 28.14
C ALA A 328 -38.05 29.08 28.92
N ALA A 329 -36.75 29.42 29.03
CA ALA A 329 -36.28 30.65 29.66
C ALA A 329 -36.81 31.91 28.95
N GLU A 330 -36.94 31.86 27.62
CA GLU A 330 -37.54 32.93 26.80
C GLU A 330 -39.08 32.93 26.79
N LYS A 331 -39.73 32.07 27.60
CA LYS A 331 -41.19 31.87 27.64
C LYS A 331 -41.79 31.48 26.28
N ALA A 332 -41.00 30.82 25.43
CA ALA A 332 -41.42 30.30 24.14
C ALA A 332 -41.96 28.86 24.23
N LEU A 333 -41.65 28.14 25.32
CA LEU A 333 -42.18 26.81 25.63
C LEU A 333 -42.63 26.73 27.09
N PHE A 334 -43.58 25.84 27.37
CA PHE A 334 -43.99 25.45 28.73
C PHE A 334 -44.45 26.64 29.61
N ILE A 335 -45.15 27.61 29.01
CA ILE A 335 -45.58 28.84 29.69
C ILE A 335 -46.44 28.48 30.92
N GLY A 336 -46.01 28.95 32.10
CA GLY A 336 -46.70 28.71 33.36
C GLY A 336 -46.43 27.34 34.01
N SER A 337 -45.51 26.54 33.46
CA SER A 337 -45.06 25.26 34.04
C SER A 337 -43.65 25.38 34.63
N SER A 338 -43.35 24.59 35.66
CA SER A 338 -41.98 24.44 36.16
C SER A 338 -41.14 23.61 35.19
N VAL A 339 -39.99 24.12 34.77
CA VAL A 339 -39.06 23.46 33.85
C VAL A 339 -37.75 23.04 34.53
N ALA A 340 -37.72 22.99 35.87
CA ALA A 340 -36.53 22.66 36.65
C ALA A 340 -35.93 21.29 36.27
N VAL A 341 -36.78 20.35 35.84
CA VAL A 341 -36.38 19.00 35.40
C VAL A 341 -35.40 19.03 34.21
N LEU A 342 -35.51 20.03 33.32
CA LEU A 342 -34.65 20.18 32.14
C LEU A 342 -33.20 20.57 32.47
N ARG A 343 -32.93 20.99 33.72
CA ARG A 343 -31.55 21.21 34.21
C ARG A 343 -30.82 19.90 34.52
N THR A 344 -31.54 18.80 34.61
CA THR A 344 -30.96 17.48 34.88
C THR A 344 -30.37 16.94 33.58
N LYS A 345 -29.05 16.68 33.58
CA LYS A 345 -28.35 16.05 32.46
C LYS A 345 -28.96 14.68 32.14
N ASP A 346 -28.99 14.33 30.86
CA ASP A 346 -29.45 13.04 30.33
C ASP A 346 -30.93 12.73 30.59
N VAL A 347 -31.74 13.74 30.92
CA VAL A 347 -33.18 13.57 31.18
C VAL A 347 -33.98 13.26 29.90
N LEU A 348 -33.48 13.68 28.74
CA LEU A 348 -34.07 13.40 27.44
C LEU A 348 -33.13 12.47 26.67
N LYS A 349 -33.58 11.23 26.44
CA LYS A 349 -32.78 10.22 25.73
C LYS A 349 -32.93 10.35 24.22
N THR A 350 -31.89 9.98 23.49
CA THR A 350 -31.91 10.01 22.02
C THR A 350 -32.99 9.14 21.42
N GLN A 351 -33.26 7.95 21.99
CA GLN A 351 -34.39 7.12 21.58
C GLN A 351 -35.72 7.88 21.62
N GLN A 352 -35.95 8.73 22.64
CA GLN A 352 -37.14 9.57 22.72
C GLN A 352 -37.15 10.65 21.63
N VAL A 353 -36.00 11.31 21.38
CA VAL A 353 -35.86 12.29 20.28
C VAL A 353 -36.21 11.65 18.94
N LEU A 354 -35.73 10.44 18.72
CA LEU A 354 -35.93 9.72 17.47
C LEU A 354 -37.38 9.21 17.28
N GLU A 355 -38.08 8.86 18.36
CA GLU A 355 -39.51 8.57 18.33
C GLU A 355 -40.35 9.85 18.06
N ILE A 356 -39.90 11.00 18.56
CA ILE A 356 -40.60 12.28 18.38
C ILE A 356 -40.55 12.76 16.92
N ILE A 357 -39.46 12.51 16.20
CA ILE A 357 -39.33 12.99 14.81
C ILE A 357 -40.24 12.27 13.80
N ASP A 358 -40.84 11.15 14.20
CA ASP A 358 -41.77 10.36 13.39
C ASP A 358 -42.92 11.24 12.85
N ASN A 359 -43.43 10.90 11.66
CA ASN A 359 -44.47 11.66 10.99
C ASN A 359 -45.87 11.34 11.49
N GLU A 360 -46.16 10.11 11.89
CA GLU A 360 -47.50 9.65 12.23
C GLU A 360 -47.79 9.87 13.72
N GLU A 361 -46.91 9.39 14.60
CA GLU A 361 -47.13 9.40 16.05
C GLU A 361 -46.28 10.44 16.80
N GLY A 362 -45.40 11.16 16.13
CA GLY A 362 -44.34 11.95 16.79
C GLY A 362 -44.85 13.02 17.77
N MET A 363 -46.03 13.61 17.52
CA MET A 363 -46.69 14.55 18.45
C MET A 363 -47.19 13.88 19.73
N ALA A 364 -47.73 12.66 19.62
CA ALA A 364 -48.18 11.87 20.76
C ALA A 364 -46.98 11.38 21.57
N LYS A 365 -45.89 10.94 20.89
CA LYS A 365 -44.63 10.59 21.54
C LYS A 365 -44.01 11.77 22.26
N ALA A 366 -44.03 12.97 21.65
CA ALA A 366 -43.56 14.20 22.30
C ALA A 366 -44.34 14.50 23.58
N ARG A 367 -45.68 14.44 23.51
CA ARG A 367 -46.54 14.60 24.70
C ARG A 367 -46.17 13.60 25.79
N GLY A 368 -46.15 12.31 25.46
CA GLY A 368 -45.86 11.25 26.43
C GLY A 368 -44.48 11.37 27.06
N ALA A 369 -43.45 11.67 26.27
CA ALA A 369 -42.09 11.88 26.76
C ALA A 369 -42.01 13.09 27.71
N LEU A 370 -42.63 14.22 27.36
CA LEU A 370 -42.63 15.44 28.18
C LEU A 370 -43.45 15.26 29.46
N GLU A 371 -44.61 14.61 29.40
CA GLU A 371 -45.45 14.30 30.56
C GLU A 371 -44.75 13.33 31.53
N ALA A 372 -43.99 12.36 31.01
CA ALA A 372 -43.17 11.46 31.83
C ALA A 372 -42.06 12.20 32.61
N LEU A 373 -41.63 13.37 32.12
CA LEU A 373 -40.70 14.26 32.84
C LEU A 373 -41.42 15.17 33.86
N GLY A 374 -42.73 15.03 34.03
CA GLY A 374 -43.54 15.87 34.91
C GLY A 374 -43.87 17.25 34.32
N LEU A 375 -43.63 17.47 33.02
CA LEU A 375 -44.03 18.70 32.33
C LEU A 375 -45.52 18.62 31.93
N ARG A 376 -46.13 19.79 31.70
CA ARG A 376 -47.52 19.90 31.22
C ARG A 376 -47.55 20.57 29.84
N PRO A 377 -47.18 19.85 28.77
CA PRO A 377 -47.06 20.44 27.44
C PRO A 377 -48.43 20.74 26.82
N SER A 378 -48.57 21.94 26.26
CA SER A 378 -49.66 22.23 25.33
C SER A 378 -49.43 21.50 24.00
N GLU A 379 -50.47 21.41 23.16
CA GLU A 379 -50.32 20.91 21.79
C GLU A 379 -49.30 21.74 20.98
N ARG A 380 -49.24 23.06 21.23
CA ARG A 380 -48.24 23.94 20.62
C ARG A 380 -46.82 23.61 21.08
N ASP A 381 -46.63 23.28 22.36
CA ASP A 381 -45.32 22.87 22.88
C ASP A 381 -44.88 21.56 22.22
N CYS A 382 -45.77 20.58 22.09
CA CYS A 382 -45.47 19.31 21.42
C CYS A 382 -45.02 19.54 19.96
N CYS A 383 -45.72 20.42 19.24
CA CYS A 383 -45.39 20.77 17.85
C CYS A 383 -44.02 21.42 17.73
N ARG A 384 -43.72 22.37 18.61
CA ARG A 384 -42.41 23.06 18.65
C ARG A 384 -41.28 22.11 19.04
N VAL A 385 -41.49 21.25 20.05
CA VAL A 385 -40.52 20.24 20.48
C VAL A 385 -40.22 19.28 19.33
N GLN A 386 -41.26 18.82 18.62
CA GLN A 386 -41.08 17.98 17.43
C GLN A 386 -40.25 18.69 16.34
N GLN A 387 -40.52 19.97 16.07
CA GLN A 387 -39.74 20.76 15.10
C GLN A 387 -38.27 20.88 15.50
N ILE A 388 -37.97 21.11 16.78
CA ILE A 388 -36.60 21.19 17.29
C ILE A 388 -35.91 19.83 17.17
N CYS A 389 -36.55 18.73 17.58
CA CYS A 389 -36.02 17.37 17.41
C CYS A 389 -35.71 17.09 15.93
N ARG A 390 -36.64 17.46 15.03
CA ARG A 390 -36.49 17.30 13.59
C ARG A 390 -35.32 18.11 13.04
N ALA A 391 -35.11 19.33 13.52
CA ALA A 391 -33.99 20.18 13.11
C ALA A 391 -32.64 19.61 13.57
N VAL A 392 -32.54 19.18 14.83
CA VAL A 392 -31.31 18.57 15.39
C VAL A 392 -30.91 17.31 14.61
N VAL A 393 -31.85 16.38 14.37
CA VAL A 393 -31.56 15.14 13.65
C VAL A 393 -31.25 15.40 12.17
N SER A 394 -31.96 16.32 11.51
CA SER A 394 -31.68 16.71 10.13
C SER A 394 -30.30 17.35 9.99
N ARG A 395 -29.89 18.18 10.95
CA ARG A 395 -28.55 18.77 11.00
C ARG A 395 -27.47 17.70 11.16
N ALA A 396 -27.65 16.75 12.09
CA ALA A 396 -26.72 15.64 12.29
C ALA A 396 -26.53 14.83 11.00
N ALA A 397 -27.62 14.47 10.31
CA ALA A 397 -27.56 13.75 9.03
C ALA A 397 -26.84 14.55 7.94
N ALA A 398 -27.10 15.86 7.84
CA ALA A 398 -26.47 16.72 6.85
C ALA A 398 -24.97 16.94 7.09
N LEU A 399 -24.54 17.10 8.35
CA LEU A 399 -23.12 17.19 8.71
C LEU A 399 -22.39 15.86 8.46
N CYS A 400 -23.03 14.73 8.79
CA CYS A 400 -22.52 13.40 8.46
C CYS A 400 -22.36 13.21 6.94
N ALA A 401 -23.32 13.70 6.15
CA ALA A 401 -23.25 13.69 4.69
C ALA A 401 -22.10 14.55 4.15
N ALA A 402 -21.79 15.69 4.78
CA ALA A 402 -20.64 16.52 4.41
C ALA A 402 -19.30 15.80 4.65
N GLY A 403 -19.18 15.06 5.76
CA GLY A 403 -18.03 14.19 6.03
C GLY A 403 -17.89 13.08 5.00
N LEU A 404 -18.98 12.34 4.72
CA LEU A 404 -18.98 11.27 3.72
C LEU A 404 -18.65 11.81 2.31
N ALA A 405 -19.24 12.93 1.92
CA ALA A 405 -18.97 13.58 0.64
C ALA A 405 -17.50 14.02 0.52
N ALA A 406 -16.85 14.43 1.61
CA ALA A 406 -15.41 14.71 1.60
C ALA A 406 -14.59 13.45 1.29
N ILE A 407 -14.92 12.31 1.91
CA ILE A 407 -14.25 11.03 1.64
C ILE A 407 -14.42 10.61 0.18
N LEU A 408 -15.66 10.64 -0.33
CA LEU A 408 -15.97 10.26 -1.70
C LEU A 408 -15.23 11.12 -2.73
N SER A 409 -15.24 12.45 -2.54
CA SER A 409 -14.51 13.36 -3.41
C SER A 409 -13.00 13.17 -3.34
N HIS A 410 -12.47 12.90 -2.15
CA HIS A 410 -11.05 12.59 -2.00
C HIS A 410 -10.67 11.31 -2.78
N MET A 411 -11.46 10.24 -2.65
CA MET A 411 -11.25 9.00 -3.41
C MET A 411 -11.31 9.24 -4.92
N CYS A 412 -12.34 9.95 -5.40
CA CYS A 412 -12.50 10.29 -6.81
C CYS A 412 -11.29 11.05 -7.36
N GLN A 413 -10.79 12.05 -6.62
CA GLN A 413 -9.61 12.83 -6.97
C GLN A 413 -8.32 12.01 -6.93
N SER A 414 -8.13 11.20 -5.87
CA SER A 414 -6.93 10.39 -5.66
C SER A 414 -6.71 9.33 -6.73
N ARG A 415 -7.81 8.85 -7.32
CA ARG A 415 -7.83 7.83 -8.37
C ARG A 415 -7.93 8.43 -9.78
N GLU A 416 -7.88 9.75 -9.89
CA GLU A 416 -7.98 10.48 -11.16
C GLU A 416 -9.23 10.10 -11.98
N LEU A 417 -10.35 9.87 -11.30
CA LEU A 417 -11.61 9.47 -11.93
C LEU A 417 -12.50 10.68 -12.23
N GLU A 418 -13.16 10.68 -13.40
CA GLU A 418 -14.22 11.64 -13.70
C GLU A 418 -15.50 11.37 -12.89
N ARG A 419 -15.77 10.09 -12.61
CA ARG A 419 -16.93 9.65 -11.84
C ARG A 419 -16.60 8.44 -10.99
N LEU A 420 -16.84 8.52 -9.69
CA LEU A 420 -16.69 7.40 -8.76
C LEU A 420 -18.04 6.68 -8.56
N VAL A 421 -18.05 5.35 -8.65
CA VAL A 421 -19.19 4.51 -8.26
C VAL A 421 -18.70 3.61 -7.13
N VAL A 422 -19.38 3.65 -5.97
CA VAL A 422 -18.86 2.99 -4.78
C VAL A 422 -19.97 2.57 -3.82
N ASN A 423 -19.76 1.43 -3.16
CA ASN A 423 -20.61 0.97 -2.07
C ASN A 423 -20.07 1.47 -0.72
N VAL A 424 -20.97 1.93 0.13
CA VAL A 424 -20.66 2.46 1.46
C VAL A 424 -21.40 1.61 2.50
N GLY A 425 -20.64 0.90 3.34
CA GLY A 425 -21.22 0.17 4.48
C GLY A 425 -21.67 1.15 5.57
N VAL A 426 -22.90 1.01 6.08
CA VAL A 426 -23.41 1.88 7.14
C VAL A 426 -23.95 1.06 8.30
N ASP A 427 -23.49 1.37 9.50
CA ASP A 427 -24.03 0.82 10.75
C ASP A 427 -24.36 1.95 11.75
N GLY A 428 -25.10 1.61 12.79
CA GLY A 428 -25.55 2.51 13.84
C GLY A 428 -27.06 2.75 13.86
N GLU A 429 -27.60 2.97 15.06
CA GLU A 429 -29.03 3.15 15.32
C GLU A 429 -29.66 4.31 14.55
N LEU A 430 -28.91 5.40 14.29
CA LEU A 430 -29.45 6.58 13.62
C LEU A 430 -29.84 6.26 12.17
N TYR A 431 -29.05 5.39 11.51
CA TYR A 431 -29.30 4.96 10.13
C TYR A 431 -30.31 3.81 10.03
N ARG A 432 -30.23 2.84 10.96
CA ARG A 432 -31.11 1.66 10.97
C ARG A 432 -32.52 2.00 11.48
N GLY A 433 -32.63 2.85 12.49
CA GLY A 433 -33.89 3.12 13.19
C GLY A 433 -34.83 4.10 12.48
N HIS A 434 -34.32 5.01 11.64
CA HIS A 434 -35.10 6.17 11.18
C HIS A 434 -34.90 6.51 9.70
N THR A 435 -35.97 6.36 8.91
CA THR A 435 -36.00 6.62 7.45
C THR A 435 -35.52 8.03 7.08
N ARG A 436 -35.90 9.04 7.86
CA ARG A 436 -35.57 10.45 7.58
C ARG A 436 -34.06 10.74 7.66
N PHE A 437 -33.33 10.10 8.58
CA PHE A 437 -31.89 10.26 8.67
C PHE A 437 -31.21 9.71 7.41
N ARG A 438 -31.63 8.51 6.97
CA ARG A 438 -31.14 7.85 5.76
C ARG A 438 -31.40 8.67 4.50
N GLU A 439 -32.61 9.19 4.33
CA GLU A 439 -32.99 10.01 3.18
C GLU A 439 -32.14 11.28 3.09
N ILE A 440 -31.92 11.97 4.21
CA ILE A 440 -31.10 13.19 4.25
C ILE A 440 -29.64 12.84 3.97
N LEU A 441 -29.10 11.79 4.62
CA LEU A 441 -27.72 11.35 4.39
C LEU A 441 -27.48 11.05 2.91
N GLN A 442 -28.36 10.28 2.26
CA GLN A 442 -28.26 9.95 0.84
C GLN A 442 -28.39 11.20 -0.05
N SER A 443 -29.43 12.01 0.15
CA SER A 443 -29.73 13.17 -0.69
C SER A 443 -28.64 14.24 -0.60
N VAL A 444 -28.23 14.61 0.62
CA VAL A 444 -27.22 15.65 0.83
C VAL A 444 -25.85 15.18 0.36
N THR A 445 -25.50 13.89 0.52
CA THR A 445 -24.24 13.35 -0.03
C THR A 445 -24.20 13.51 -1.55
N GLY A 446 -25.28 13.20 -2.26
CA GLY A 446 -25.38 13.39 -3.71
C GLY A 446 -25.32 14.86 -4.16
N LEU A 447 -25.85 15.79 -3.36
CA LEU A 447 -25.73 17.22 -3.63
C LEU A 447 -24.31 17.75 -3.41
N LEU A 448 -23.61 17.22 -2.42
CA LEU A 448 -22.27 17.68 -2.05
C LEU A 448 -21.17 17.05 -2.88
N ALA A 449 -21.33 15.80 -3.35
CA ALA A 449 -20.39 15.08 -4.22
C ALA A 449 -21.08 14.56 -5.49
N PRO A 450 -21.52 15.46 -6.41
CA PRO A 450 -22.20 15.08 -7.65
C PRO A 450 -21.34 14.22 -8.60
N GLU A 451 -20.02 14.25 -8.44
CA GLU A 451 -19.05 13.40 -9.14
C GLU A 451 -19.05 11.94 -8.64
N CYS A 452 -19.80 11.63 -7.58
CA CYS A 452 -19.84 10.30 -6.97
C CYS A 452 -21.26 9.69 -7.01
N THR A 453 -21.34 8.39 -7.24
CA THR A 453 -22.57 7.58 -7.10
C THR A 453 -22.37 6.59 -5.96
N ALA A 454 -22.85 6.95 -4.78
CA ALA A 454 -22.69 6.16 -3.57
C ALA A 454 -23.96 5.35 -3.24
N THR A 455 -23.80 4.03 -3.10
CA THR A 455 -24.85 3.13 -2.64
C THR A 455 -24.64 2.82 -1.16
N LEU A 456 -25.56 3.26 -0.29
CA LEU A 456 -25.47 3.01 1.15
C LEU A 456 -26.07 1.65 1.50
N LEU A 457 -25.26 0.74 2.06
CA LEU A 457 -25.62 -0.62 2.41
C LEU A 457 -25.66 -0.80 3.94
N PRO A 458 -26.82 -1.12 4.55
CA PRO A 458 -26.90 -1.35 5.99
C PRO A 458 -26.17 -2.63 6.39
N SER A 459 -25.37 -2.57 7.46
CA SER A 459 -24.85 -3.78 8.11
C SER A 459 -25.95 -4.50 8.89
N VAL A 460 -26.14 -5.80 8.63
CA VAL A 460 -27.25 -6.60 9.19
C VAL A 460 -26.85 -7.35 10.46
N ASP A 461 -25.61 -7.86 10.55
CA ASP A 461 -25.16 -8.78 11.62
C ASP A 461 -24.05 -8.22 12.54
N GLY A 462 -23.77 -6.93 12.43
CA GLY A 462 -22.73 -6.22 13.19
C GLY A 462 -21.33 -6.47 12.63
N THR A 463 -20.29 -6.01 13.34
CA THR A 463 -18.92 -5.94 12.80
C THR A 463 -18.18 -7.29 12.82
N GLY A 464 -18.66 -8.25 13.61
CA GLY A 464 -17.97 -9.51 13.85
C GLY A 464 -17.74 -10.38 12.61
N GLN A 465 -18.67 -10.38 11.63
CA GLN A 465 -18.45 -11.13 10.38
C GLN A 465 -17.38 -10.46 9.52
N GLY A 466 -17.40 -9.14 9.39
CA GLY A 466 -16.35 -8.39 8.73
C GLY A 466 -14.99 -8.57 9.39
N ALA A 467 -14.97 -8.78 10.71
CA ALA A 467 -13.72 -9.06 11.41
C ALA A 467 -13.13 -10.44 11.12
N ALA A 468 -13.98 -11.46 10.99
CA ALA A 468 -13.56 -12.73 10.43
C ALA A 468 -13.02 -12.53 9.00
N MET A 469 -13.72 -11.74 8.18
CA MET A 469 -13.28 -11.49 6.80
C MET A 469 -11.91 -10.80 6.73
N VAL A 470 -11.66 -9.75 7.53
CA VAL A 470 -10.32 -9.13 7.66
C VAL A 470 -9.29 -10.19 8.02
N THR A 471 -9.61 -11.01 9.02
CA THR A 471 -8.71 -12.08 9.49
C THR A 471 -8.36 -13.04 8.37
N ALA A 472 -9.33 -13.45 7.56
CA ALA A 472 -9.13 -14.35 6.44
C ALA A 472 -8.30 -13.72 5.31
N VAL A 473 -8.57 -12.46 4.95
CA VAL A 473 -7.78 -11.70 3.97
C VAL A 473 -6.33 -11.64 4.41
N THR A 474 -6.07 -11.35 5.68
CA THR A 474 -4.71 -11.30 6.24
C THR A 474 -3.99 -12.62 6.12
N LEU A 475 -4.64 -13.73 6.51
CA LEU A 475 -4.03 -15.06 6.41
C LEU A 475 -3.72 -15.43 4.96
N ARG A 476 -4.60 -15.07 4.03
CA ARG A 476 -4.40 -15.25 2.59
C ARG A 476 -3.20 -14.46 2.08
N LEU A 477 -3.12 -13.17 2.39
CA LEU A 477 -2.00 -12.31 1.98
C LEU A 477 -0.67 -12.78 2.59
N ALA A 478 -0.67 -13.20 3.85
CA ALA A 478 0.51 -13.76 4.52
C ALA A 478 0.94 -15.11 3.89
N ALA A 479 0.00 -15.94 3.45
CA ALA A 479 0.30 -17.17 2.72
C ALA A 479 0.90 -16.87 1.34
N GLN A 480 0.31 -15.93 0.59
CA GLN A 480 0.81 -15.50 -0.71
C GLN A 480 2.22 -14.92 -0.60
N ARG A 481 2.47 -14.07 0.39
CA ARG A 481 3.80 -13.48 0.61
C ARG A 481 4.86 -14.55 0.88
N ARG A 482 4.54 -15.55 1.72
CA ARG A 482 5.45 -16.68 1.99
C ARG A 482 5.77 -17.47 0.73
N GLU A 483 4.80 -17.68 -0.16
CA GLU A 483 5.04 -18.38 -1.42
C GLU A 483 5.93 -17.57 -2.36
N VAL A 484 5.71 -16.25 -2.47
CA VAL A 484 6.58 -15.36 -3.24
C VAL A 484 8.00 -15.34 -2.66
N ASP A 485 8.15 -15.18 -1.35
CA ASP A 485 9.47 -15.20 -0.71
C ASP A 485 10.18 -16.55 -0.89
N ARG A 486 9.43 -17.67 -0.91
CA ARG A 486 9.96 -19.00 -1.21
C ARG A 486 10.43 -19.11 -2.66
N LEU A 487 9.66 -18.60 -3.62
CA LEU A 487 10.03 -18.60 -5.05
C LEU A 487 11.23 -17.71 -5.34
N LEU A 488 11.37 -16.59 -4.64
CA LEU A 488 12.47 -15.64 -4.81
C LEU A 488 13.70 -15.98 -3.95
N ALA A 489 13.58 -16.88 -2.97
CA ALA A 489 14.68 -17.24 -2.08
C ALA A 489 15.93 -17.74 -2.83
N PRO A 490 15.84 -18.59 -3.88
CA PRO A 490 17.01 -19.03 -4.63
C PRO A 490 17.78 -17.90 -5.34
N LEU A 491 17.13 -16.78 -5.64
CA LEU A 491 17.77 -15.62 -6.28
C LEU A 491 18.57 -14.75 -5.29
N ARG A 492 18.47 -15.01 -3.97
CA ARG A 492 19.17 -14.26 -2.94
C ARG A 492 20.48 -14.94 -2.58
N LEU A 493 21.59 -14.42 -3.11
CA LEU A 493 22.93 -14.89 -2.76
C LEU A 493 23.36 -14.35 -1.38
N SER A 494 23.79 -15.24 -0.49
CA SER A 494 24.41 -14.88 0.77
C SER A 494 25.86 -14.41 0.56
N ARG A 495 26.44 -13.79 1.58
CA ARG A 495 27.86 -13.43 1.57
C ARG A 495 28.76 -14.65 1.30
N THR A 496 28.43 -15.79 1.89
CA THR A 496 29.17 -17.04 1.71
C THR A 496 29.09 -17.53 0.26
N ASP A 497 27.94 -17.38 -0.40
CA ASP A 497 27.78 -17.75 -1.81
C ASP A 497 28.65 -16.86 -2.70
N LEU A 498 28.68 -15.55 -2.44
CA LEU A 498 29.52 -14.61 -3.17
C LEU A 498 31.03 -14.89 -2.98
N GLU A 499 31.45 -15.22 -1.76
CA GLU A 499 32.83 -15.62 -1.47
C GLU A 499 33.21 -16.93 -2.21
N ARG A 500 32.27 -17.89 -2.29
CA ARG A 500 32.45 -19.11 -3.07
C ARG A 500 32.58 -18.83 -4.57
N VAL A 501 31.72 -17.99 -5.13
CA VAL A 501 31.77 -17.57 -6.54
C VAL A 501 33.10 -16.90 -6.85
N GLN A 502 33.61 -16.04 -5.96
CA GLN A 502 34.92 -15.41 -6.11
C GLN A 502 36.06 -16.43 -6.18
N VAL A 503 36.05 -17.45 -5.31
CA VAL A 503 37.05 -18.52 -5.32
C VAL A 503 36.99 -19.34 -6.60
N LEU A 504 35.78 -19.67 -7.07
CA LEU A 504 35.57 -20.40 -8.32
C LEU A 504 36.05 -19.60 -9.53
N MET A 505 35.73 -18.31 -9.62
CA MET A 505 36.21 -17.43 -10.68
C MET A 505 37.73 -17.37 -10.71
N ARG A 506 38.39 -17.17 -9.55
CA ARG A 506 39.85 -17.16 -9.46
C ARG A 506 40.47 -18.47 -9.96
N ARG A 507 39.87 -19.61 -9.60
CA ARG A 507 40.33 -20.91 -10.06
C ARG A 507 40.21 -21.05 -11.58
N GLU A 508 39.10 -20.62 -12.17
CA GLU A 508 38.92 -20.65 -13.63
C GLU A 508 39.89 -19.69 -14.36
N MET A 509 40.22 -18.53 -13.77
CA MET A 509 41.27 -17.64 -14.29
C MET A 509 42.63 -18.33 -14.33
N GLU A 510 43.03 -19.00 -13.24
CA GLU A 510 44.30 -19.75 -13.16
C GLU A 510 44.34 -20.88 -14.20
N LEU A 511 43.23 -21.62 -14.36
CA LEU A 511 43.11 -22.66 -15.38
C LEU A 511 43.21 -22.08 -16.80
N GLY A 512 42.55 -20.95 -17.05
CA GLY A 512 42.56 -20.26 -18.34
C GLY A 512 43.94 -19.73 -18.72
N LEU A 513 44.72 -19.24 -17.76
CA LEU A 513 46.09 -18.77 -18.02
C LEU A 513 47.09 -19.92 -18.25
N GLY A 514 46.83 -21.10 -17.68
CA GLY A 514 47.74 -22.24 -17.76
C GLY A 514 47.79 -22.89 -19.15
N ARG A 515 49.01 -23.18 -19.63
CA ARG A 515 49.27 -23.75 -20.97
C ARG A 515 48.51 -25.04 -21.27
N GLU A 516 48.52 -25.97 -20.30
CA GLU A 516 47.91 -27.30 -20.45
C GLU A 516 46.43 -27.31 -20.03
N SER A 517 46.03 -26.38 -19.14
CA SER A 517 44.68 -26.31 -18.57
C SER A 517 43.71 -25.44 -19.36
N ASN A 518 44.20 -24.50 -20.18
CA ASN A 518 43.39 -23.52 -20.93
C ASN A 518 42.26 -24.18 -21.76
N ALA A 519 42.54 -25.34 -22.36
CA ALA A 519 41.57 -26.05 -23.19
C ALA A 519 40.30 -26.46 -22.41
N ASN A 520 40.44 -26.76 -21.12
CA ASN A 520 39.38 -27.23 -20.23
C ASN A 520 38.79 -26.14 -19.32
N ALA A 521 39.37 -24.92 -19.34
CA ALA A 521 38.87 -23.80 -18.57
C ALA A 521 37.60 -23.23 -19.22
N SER A 522 36.60 -22.88 -18.40
CA SER A 522 35.41 -22.20 -18.90
C SER A 522 35.69 -20.72 -19.18
N VAL A 523 36.57 -20.11 -18.38
CA VAL A 523 37.10 -18.75 -18.62
C VAL A 523 38.39 -18.84 -19.44
N ARG A 524 38.37 -18.29 -20.66
CA ARG A 524 39.41 -18.57 -21.67
C ARG A 524 40.70 -17.77 -21.51
N MET A 525 40.68 -16.62 -20.84
CA MET A 525 41.88 -15.80 -20.56
C MET A 525 42.73 -15.54 -21.83
N LEU A 526 42.10 -14.99 -22.85
CA LEU A 526 42.65 -14.82 -24.19
C LEU A 526 43.70 -13.68 -24.23
N PRO A 527 44.93 -13.98 -24.69
CA PRO A 527 45.98 -12.96 -24.87
C PRO A 527 45.59 -11.94 -25.94
N THR A 528 45.74 -10.65 -25.65
CA THR A 528 45.36 -9.56 -26.58
C THR A 528 46.52 -8.97 -27.36
N TYR A 529 47.76 -9.31 -26.98
CA TYR A 529 49.01 -8.70 -27.48
C TYR A 529 49.16 -7.20 -27.20
N VAL A 530 48.32 -6.64 -26.33
CA VAL A 530 48.48 -5.27 -25.86
C VAL A 530 49.30 -5.27 -24.56
N CYS A 531 50.56 -4.84 -24.65
CA CYS A 531 51.55 -5.02 -23.57
C CYS A 531 51.71 -3.83 -22.61
N GLY A 532 50.91 -2.77 -22.77
CA GLY A 532 50.97 -1.58 -21.92
C GLY A 532 49.73 -0.72 -22.07
N THR A 533 49.40 0.03 -21.02
CA THR A 533 48.41 1.10 -21.03
C THR A 533 48.98 2.36 -21.69
N PRO A 534 48.14 3.35 -22.04
CA PRO A 534 48.65 4.60 -22.59
C PRO A 534 49.69 5.26 -21.69
N ASP A 535 50.78 5.74 -22.28
CA ASP A 535 51.90 6.41 -21.58
C ASP A 535 51.98 7.91 -21.88
N GLY A 536 51.08 8.40 -22.73
CA GLY A 536 50.98 9.80 -23.12
C GLY A 536 51.91 10.19 -24.27
N THR A 537 52.64 9.24 -24.87
CA THR A 537 53.46 9.46 -26.07
C THR A 537 52.69 9.25 -27.39
N GLU A 538 51.47 8.72 -27.34
CA GLU A 538 50.67 8.35 -28.50
C GLU A 538 50.26 9.58 -29.31
N ARG A 539 50.58 9.62 -30.60
CA ARG A 539 50.20 10.73 -31.49
C ARG A 539 49.80 10.18 -32.85
N GLY A 540 48.81 10.80 -33.49
CA GLY A 540 48.41 10.43 -34.85
C GLY A 540 46.92 10.63 -35.12
N GLU A 541 46.52 10.22 -36.31
CA GLU A 541 45.13 10.18 -36.76
C GLU A 541 44.82 8.75 -37.19
N PHE A 542 43.73 8.20 -36.66
CA PHE A 542 43.40 6.79 -36.72
C PHE A 542 41.94 6.61 -37.13
N LEU A 543 41.67 5.58 -37.91
CA LEU A 543 40.30 5.10 -38.12
C LEU A 543 40.02 4.02 -37.05
N ALA A 544 38.82 3.99 -36.49
CA ALA A 544 38.41 2.96 -35.56
C ALA A 544 37.03 2.42 -35.95
N LEU A 545 36.87 1.10 -35.82
CA LEU A 545 35.61 0.40 -36.02
C LEU A 545 35.16 -0.17 -34.69
N ASP A 546 33.87 -0.04 -34.37
CA ASP A 546 33.28 -0.64 -33.18
C ASP A 546 32.11 -1.54 -33.57
N LEU A 547 32.36 -2.85 -33.51
CA LEU A 547 31.39 -3.89 -33.79
C LEU A 547 31.22 -4.79 -32.56
N GLY A 548 30.06 -4.69 -31.91
CA GLY A 548 29.72 -5.55 -30.77
C GLY A 548 28.21 -5.75 -30.54
N GLY A 549 27.37 -5.23 -31.43
CA GLY A 549 25.91 -5.32 -31.36
C GLY A 549 25.29 -4.85 -32.67
N THR A 550 23.99 -4.50 -32.66
CA THR A 550 23.27 -4.03 -33.86
C THR A 550 23.73 -2.66 -34.35
N ASN A 551 24.30 -1.84 -33.45
CA ASN A 551 24.85 -0.53 -33.75
C ASN A 551 26.35 -0.64 -34.02
N PHE A 552 26.72 -0.62 -35.29
CA PHE A 552 28.10 -0.55 -35.75
C PHE A 552 28.55 0.92 -35.77
N ARG A 553 29.77 1.23 -35.32
CA ARG A 553 30.30 2.59 -35.40
C ARG A 553 31.57 2.66 -36.20
N VAL A 554 31.69 3.72 -36.99
CA VAL A 554 32.94 4.10 -37.65
C VAL A 554 33.37 5.44 -37.06
N LEU A 555 34.63 5.53 -36.66
CA LEU A 555 35.20 6.71 -36.00
C LEU A 555 36.50 7.12 -36.66
N VAL A 556 36.75 8.43 -36.73
CA VAL A 556 38.10 8.98 -36.89
C VAL A 556 38.53 9.61 -35.57
N VAL A 557 39.71 9.24 -35.09
CA VAL A 557 40.27 9.66 -33.80
C VAL A 557 41.61 10.33 -34.05
N ARG A 558 41.72 11.59 -33.64
CA ARG A 558 42.96 12.37 -33.69
C ARG A 558 43.51 12.55 -32.29
N VAL A 559 44.70 12.01 -32.05
CA VAL A 559 45.42 12.10 -30.79
C VAL A 559 46.56 13.11 -30.93
N ALA A 560 46.46 14.21 -30.19
CA ALA A 560 47.42 15.31 -30.20
C ALA A 560 47.89 15.65 -28.77
N GLN A 561 48.87 16.56 -28.65
CA GLN A 561 49.38 17.00 -27.34
C GLN A 561 48.32 17.74 -26.50
N ASP A 562 47.36 18.38 -27.14
CA ASP A 562 46.27 19.13 -26.52
C ASP A 562 45.01 18.30 -26.23
N GLY A 563 45.06 16.98 -26.48
CA GLY A 563 43.99 16.03 -26.18
C GLY A 563 43.53 15.21 -27.39
N ILE A 564 42.41 14.50 -27.20
CA ILE A 564 41.79 13.64 -28.23
C ILE A 564 40.60 14.37 -28.87
N ARG A 565 40.54 14.35 -30.20
CA ARG A 565 39.37 14.78 -30.98
C ARG A 565 38.82 13.61 -31.77
N MET A 566 37.52 13.41 -31.74
CA MET A 566 36.87 12.30 -32.43
C MET A 566 35.64 12.76 -33.21
N ALA A 567 35.41 12.14 -34.36
CA ALA A 567 34.14 12.17 -35.08
C ALA A 567 33.69 10.73 -35.31
N SER A 568 32.39 10.46 -35.20
CA SER A 568 31.84 9.12 -35.30
C SER A 568 30.47 9.10 -35.95
N GLU A 569 30.14 8.02 -36.64
CA GLU A 569 28.81 7.76 -37.18
C GLU A 569 28.35 6.34 -36.83
N ILE A 570 27.03 6.20 -36.59
CA ILE A 570 26.41 4.93 -36.22
C ILE A 570 25.65 4.38 -37.42
N TYR A 571 25.92 3.12 -37.73
CA TYR A 571 25.28 2.34 -38.78
C TYR A 571 24.54 1.16 -38.17
N VAL A 572 23.29 0.97 -38.59
CA VAL A 572 22.51 -0.20 -38.17
C VAL A 572 22.86 -1.38 -39.07
N ILE A 573 23.18 -2.52 -38.47
CA ILE A 573 23.34 -3.78 -39.21
C ILE A 573 22.00 -4.52 -39.20
N PRO A 574 21.35 -4.74 -40.36
CA PRO A 574 20.10 -5.48 -40.41
C PRO A 574 20.27 -6.92 -39.90
N THR A 575 19.26 -7.47 -39.23
CA THR A 575 19.29 -8.85 -38.71
C THR A 575 19.59 -9.88 -39.81
N ALA A 576 19.05 -9.68 -41.02
CA ALA A 576 19.32 -10.54 -42.18
C ALA A 576 20.81 -10.57 -42.58
N ILE A 577 21.56 -9.50 -42.29
CA ILE A 577 23.01 -9.43 -42.50
C ILE A 577 23.76 -10.04 -41.31
N MET A 578 23.34 -9.74 -40.07
CA MET A 578 23.92 -10.31 -38.84
C MET A 578 23.88 -11.85 -38.82
N GLN A 579 22.82 -12.43 -39.40
CA GLN A 579 22.55 -13.87 -39.45
C GLN A 579 22.76 -14.48 -40.85
N GLY A 580 23.31 -13.70 -41.79
CA GLY A 580 23.49 -14.07 -43.19
C GLY A 580 24.82 -14.79 -43.46
N THR A 581 25.53 -14.35 -44.49
CA THR A 581 26.89 -14.83 -44.79
C THR A 581 27.94 -13.84 -44.29
N GLY A 582 29.12 -14.35 -43.96
CA GLY A 582 30.26 -13.53 -43.60
C GLY A 582 30.62 -12.53 -44.70
N GLU A 583 30.55 -12.96 -45.96
CA GLU A 583 30.74 -12.08 -47.12
C GLU A 583 29.79 -10.87 -47.06
N ALA A 584 28.50 -11.09 -46.88
CA ALA A 584 27.52 -10.00 -46.80
C ALA A 584 27.74 -9.09 -45.59
N LEU A 585 28.13 -9.64 -44.43
CA LEU A 585 28.42 -8.86 -43.24
C LEU A 585 29.63 -7.94 -43.42
N PHE A 586 30.76 -8.49 -43.88
CA PHE A 586 31.98 -7.70 -44.05
C PHE A 586 31.88 -6.74 -45.24
N ASP A 587 31.14 -7.09 -46.29
CA ASP A 587 30.81 -6.17 -47.38
C ASP A 587 30.02 -4.96 -46.88
N HIS A 588 29.00 -5.17 -46.04
CA HIS A 588 28.22 -4.10 -45.40
C HIS A 588 29.10 -3.20 -44.51
N ILE A 589 30.04 -3.79 -43.76
CA ILE A 589 31.00 -3.04 -42.94
C ILE A 589 31.85 -2.11 -43.81
N ILE A 590 32.37 -2.58 -44.95
CA ILE A 590 33.17 -1.76 -45.86
C ILE A 590 32.33 -0.64 -46.49
N GLU A 591 31.08 -0.91 -46.87
CA GLU A 591 30.17 0.12 -47.38
C GLU A 591 29.94 1.24 -46.35
N CYS A 592 29.77 0.88 -45.06
CA CYS A 592 29.66 1.87 -43.98
C CYS A 592 30.95 2.69 -43.81
N ILE A 593 32.11 2.06 -43.92
CA ILE A 593 33.42 2.76 -43.85
C ILE A 593 33.56 3.75 -45.01
N MET A 594 33.22 3.34 -46.23
CA MET A 594 33.27 4.18 -47.42
C MET A 594 32.34 5.40 -47.29
N ASP A 595 31.11 5.17 -46.83
CA ASP A 595 30.14 6.25 -46.60
C ASP A 595 30.65 7.26 -45.56
N PHE A 596 31.20 6.77 -44.43
CA PHE A 596 31.78 7.64 -43.41
C PHE A 596 32.98 8.44 -43.94
N GLN A 597 33.92 7.79 -44.62
CA GLN A 597 35.10 8.46 -45.18
C GLN A 597 34.72 9.50 -46.25
N LEU A 598 33.68 9.25 -47.05
CA LEU A 598 33.15 10.21 -48.00
C LEU A 598 32.61 11.46 -47.29
N LYS A 599 31.84 11.28 -46.22
CA LYS A 599 31.27 12.39 -45.43
C LYS A 599 32.33 13.21 -44.68
N GLN A 600 33.43 12.57 -44.28
CA GLN A 600 34.53 13.22 -43.54
C GLN A 600 35.66 13.73 -44.44
N ASP A 601 35.55 13.61 -45.77
CA ASP A 601 36.60 13.99 -46.75
C ASP A 601 37.94 13.23 -46.53
N LEU A 602 37.84 11.94 -46.23
CA LEU A 602 38.97 11.04 -45.91
C LEU A 602 39.22 9.97 -46.98
N MET A 603 38.50 9.98 -48.10
CA MET A 603 38.57 8.92 -49.13
C MET A 603 39.96 8.75 -49.77
N GLU A 604 40.74 9.83 -49.86
CA GLU A 604 42.11 9.80 -50.44
C GLU A 604 43.20 9.48 -49.40
N GLN A 605 42.83 9.36 -48.11
CA GLN A 605 43.79 9.15 -47.02
C GLN A 605 43.90 7.68 -46.63
N VAL A 606 45.13 7.22 -46.40
CA VAL A 606 45.42 5.88 -45.85
C VAL A 606 45.70 5.99 -44.36
N LEU A 607 44.64 5.82 -43.55
CA LEU A 607 44.73 5.91 -42.09
C LEU A 607 44.96 4.51 -41.46
N PRO A 608 45.78 4.38 -40.41
CA PRO A 608 45.84 3.16 -39.62
C PRO A 608 44.48 2.89 -38.95
N LEU A 609 44.00 1.65 -39.03
CA LEU A 609 42.70 1.22 -38.54
C LEU A 609 42.83 0.30 -37.32
N GLY A 610 42.19 0.69 -36.22
CA GLY A 610 41.90 -0.19 -35.08
C GLY A 610 40.51 -0.80 -35.19
N PHE A 611 40.40 -2.13 -35.12
CA PHE A 611 39.13 -2.83 -35.26
C PHE A 611 38.70 -3.38 -33.91
N THR A 612 37.80 -2.68 -33.22
CA THR A 612 37.13 -3.21 -32.04
C THR A 612 36.08 -4.23 -32.48
N PHE A 613 36.39 -5.51 -32.26
CA PHE A 613 35.58 -6.64 -32.65
C PHE A 613 35.23 -7.46 -31.40
N SER A 614 34.02 -7.26 -30.92
CA SER A 614 33.60 -7.60 -29.55
C SER A 614 33.03 -9.02 -29.45
N PHE A 615 33.78 -9.98 -29.98
CA PHE A 615 33.45 -11.41 -29.98
C PHE A 615 34.66 -12.23 -29.55
N PRO A 616 34.45 -13.46 -29.02
CA PRO A 616 35.54 -14.35 -28.64
C PRO A 616 36.47 -14.64 -29.82
N CYS A 617 37.72 -14.20 -29.71
CA CYS A 617 38.73 -14.33 -30.76
C CYS A 617 40.04 -14.88 -30.21
N GLN A 618 40.59 -15.90 -30.86
CA GLN A 618 41.96 -16.30 -30.64
C GLN A 618 42.88 -15.34 -31.42
N GLN A 619 43.50 -14.40 -30.73
CA GLN A 619 44.52 -13.54 -31.32
C GLN A 619 45.82 -14.32 -31.50
N LEU A 620 46.46 -14.14 -32.65
CA LEU A 620 47.80 -14.66 -32.96
C LEU A 620 48.82 -13.53 -33.11
N GLY A 621 48.36 -12.29 -32.92
CA GLY A 621 49.08 -11.04 -33.03
C GLY A 621 48.08 -9.87 -32.96
N LEU A 622 48.59 -8.64 -32.93
CA LEU A 622 47.75 -7.44 -32.87
C LEU A 622 46.82 -7.31 -34.08
N ASP A 623 47.24 -7.71 -35.29
CA ASP A 623 46.45 -7.58 -36.53
C ASP A 623 45.92 -8.92 -37.08
N LYS A 624 45.84 -9.96 -36.24
CA LYS A 624 45.38 -11.30 -36.64
C LYS A 624 44.56 -11.95 -35.54
N ALA A 625 43.26 -12.18 -35.82
CA ALA A 625 42.33 -12.75 -34.85
C ALA A 625 41.37 -13.74 -35.48
N VAL A 626 41.40 -14.98 -35.00
CA VAL A 626 40.50 -16.04 -35.46
C VAL A 626 39.24 -16.05 -34.60
N LEU A 627 38.07 -15.87 -35.22
CA LEU A 627 36.78 -15.92 -34.51
C LEU A 627 36.52 -17.33 -33.97
N LEU A 628 36.27 -17.46 -32.67
CA LEU A 628 36.01 -18.76 -32.02
C LEU A 628 34.53 -19.15 -32.05
N SER A 629 33.66 -18.20 -31.72
CA SER A 629 32.21 -18.40 -31.69
C SER A 629 31.49 -17.06 -31.82
N TRP A 630 30.28 -17.09 -32.35
CA TRP A 630 29.41 -15.92 -32.32
C TRP A 630 28.69 -15.80 -30.99
N THR A 631 28.41 -14.56 -30.59
CA THR A 631 27.60 -14.22 -29.41
C THR A 631 26.66 -13.06 -29.77
N LYS A 632 25.87 -12.57 -28.80
CA LYS A 632 25.08 -11.31 -28.95
C LYS A 632 24.12 -11.29 -30.16
N GLY A 633 23.61 -12.46 -30.56
CA GLY A 633 22.64 -12.62 -31.66
C GLY A 633 23.21 -12.64 -33.09
N PHE A 634 24.54 -12.61 -33.25
CA PHE A 634 25.20 -12.83 -34.55
C PHE A 634 25.26 -14.32 -34.88
N SER A 635 25.17 -14.66 -36.17
CA SER A 635 25.33 -16.04 -36.64
C SER A 635 25.80 -16.11 -38.10
N ALA A 636 26.52 -15.10 -38.58
CA ALA A 636 26.97 -15.02 -39.96
C ALA A 636 27.87 -16.22 -40.33
N SER A 637 27.44 -16.97 -41.35
CA SER A 637 28.10 -18.21 -41.78
C SER A 637 29.44 -17.95 -42.45
N GLY A 638 30.40 -18.87 -42.29
CA GLY A 638 31.73 -18.73 -42.89
C GLY A 638 32.70 -17.80 -42.15
N CYS A 639 32.33 -17.24 -40.99
CA CYS A 639 33.22 -16.42 -40.17
C CYS A 639 33.97 -17.21 -39.08
N VAL A 640 33.29 -18.18 -38.45
CA VAL A 640 33.88 -18.96 -37.34
C VAL A 640 35.08 -19.77 -37.85
N GLY A 641 36.19 -19.72 -37.13
CA GLY A 641 37.46 -20.33 -37.53
C GLY A 641 38.25 -19.54 -38.58
N GLN A 642 37.76 -18.38 -39.02
CA GLN A 642 38.47 -17.50 -39.97
C GLN A 642 39.08 -16.28 -39.27
N ASP A 643 40.14 -15.74 -39.89
CA ASP A 643 40.76 -14.49 -39.45
C ASP A 643 39.89 -13.29 -39.86
N VAL A 644 39.35 -12.57 -38.87
CA VAL A 644 38.41 -11.46 -39.10
C VAL A 644 39.07 -10.27 -39.81
N VAL A 645 40.38 -10.09 -39.62
CA VAL A 645 41.14 -9.06 -40.33
C VAL A 645 41.31 -9.46 -41.80
N HIS A 646 41.51 -10.75 -42.07
CA HIS A 646 41.53 -11.27 -43.44
C HIS A 646 40.18 -11.07 -44.13
N LEU A 647 39.06 -11.44 -43.49
CA LEU A 647 37.72 -11.25 -44.02
C LEU A 647 37.42 -9.78 -44.37
N LEU A 648 37.83 -8.85 -43.50
CA LEU A 648 37.68 -7.41 -43.74
C LEU A 648 38.56 -6.95 -44.92
N ARG A 649 39.79 -7.45 -45.05
CA ARG A 649 40.69 -7.16 -46.17
C ARG A 649 40.13 -7.70 -47.50
N GLU A 650 39.54 -8.89 -47.51
CA GLU A 650 38.88 -9.45 -48.71
C GLU A 650 37.65 -8.62 -49.12
N ALA A 651 36.82 -8.20 -48.17
CA ALA A 651 35.69 -7.32 -48.43
C ALA A 651 36.14 -5.98 -49.02
N ALA A 652 37.23 -5.40 -48.50
CA ALA A 652 37.81 -4.17 -49.04
C ALA A 652 38.24 -4.35 -50.51
N GLN A 653 38.86 -5.49 -50.85
CA GLN A 653 39.22 -5.81 -52.23
C GLN A 653 37.98 -5.94 -53.13
N ARG A 654 36.93 -6.66 -52.69
CA ARG A 654 35.67 -6.80 -53.44
C ARG A 654 34.99 -5.46 -53.71
N LYS A 655 34.99 -4.56 -52.72
CA LYS A 655 34.40 -3.21 -52.83
C LYS A 655 35.35 -2.16 -53.42
N GLN A 656 36.53 -2.57 -53.91
CA GLN A 656 37.53 -1.70 -54.52
C GLN A 656 38.02 -0.56 -53.58
N HIS A 657 38.06 -0.80 -52.28
CA HIS A 657 38.63 0.10 -51.29
C HIS A 657 40.15 -0.12 -51.18
N LEU A 658 40.92 0.85 -51.64
CA LEU A 658 42.39 0.74 -51.76
C LEU A 658 43.16 1.29 -50.54
N GLY A 659 42.46 1.86 -49.56
CA GLY A 659 43.07 2.63 -48.45
C GLY A 659 43.03 1.96 -47.07
N LEU A 660 42.57 0.70 -46.97
CA LEU A 660 42.36 0.05 -45.67
C LEU A 660 43.66 -0.50 -45.08
N LYS A 661 44.13 0.06 -43.96
CA LYS A 661 45.32 -0.41 -43.23
C LYS A 661 44.98 -0.84 -41.80
N VAL A 662 44.51 -2.07 -41.62
CA VAL A 662 44.23 -2.64 -40.29
C VAL A 662 45.55 -2.90 -39.56
N VAL A 663 45.72 -2.27 -38.39
CA VAL A 663 46.92 -2.38 -37.54
C VAL A 663 46.67 -3.10 -36.23
N ALA A 664 45.41 -3.13 -35.78
CA ALA A 664 45.03 -3.83 -34.56
C ALA A 664 43.59 -4.33 -34.65
N VAL A 665 43.32 -5.47 -34.03
CA VAL A 665 42.00 -5.95 -33.64
C VAL A 665 41.98 -6.07 -32.12
N VAL A 666 40.93 -5.53 -31.50
CA VAL A 666 40.81 -5.44 -30.04
C VAL A 666 39.42 -5.84 -29.60
N ASN A 667 39.29 -6.37 -28.39
CA ASN A 667 37.98 -6.58 -27.76
C ASN A 667 37.47 -5.26 -27.16
N ASP A 668 36.14 -5.10 -27.02
CA ASP A 668 35.52 -3.91 -26.43
C ASP A 668 36.00 -3.62 -25.00
N THR A 669 36.18 -4.67 -24.18
CA THR A 669 36.74 -4.54 -22.83
C THR A 669 38.12 -3.88 -22.84
N VAL A 670 39.01 -4.30 -23.75
CA VAL A 670 40.37 -3.78 -23.91
C VAL A 670 40.33 -2.35 -24.40
N GLY A 671 39.52 -2.04 -25.41
CA GLY A 671 39.33 -0.68 -25.89
C GLY A 671 38.83 0.27 -24.80
N THR A 672 37.91 -0.22 -23.95
CA THR A 672 37.36 0.52 -22.81
C THR A 672 38.42 0.78 -21.75
N MET A 673 39.20 -0.25 -21.38
CA MET A 673 40.34 -0.10 -20.46
C MET A 673 41.33 0.94 -20.98
N MET A 674 41.69 0.88 -22.28
CA MET A 674 42.63 1.83 -22.87
C MET A 674 42.09 3.25 -22.96
N SER A 675 40.80 3.41 -23.26
CA SER A 675 40.18 4.73 -23.25
C SER A 675 40.21 5.36 -21.86
N CYS A 676 39.94 4.59 -20.80
CA CYS A 676 40.03 5.07 -19.42
C CYS A 676 41.48 5.27 -18.96
N GLY A 677 42.39 4.39 -19.38
CA GLY A 677 43.82 4.45 -19.10
C GLY A 677 44.51 5.68 -19.67
N TYR A 678 43.96 6.28 -20.72
CA TYR A 678 44.44 7.56 -21.26
C TYR A 678 44.29 8.71 -20.26
N ASP A 679 43.19 8.73 -19.51
CA ASP A 679 42.90 9.78 -18.52
C ASP A 679 43.44 9.42 -17.11
N ASP A 680 43.38 8.15 -16.71
CA ASP A 680 43.88 7.65 -15.43
C ASP A 680 44.88 6.49 -15.62
N PRO A 681 46.20 6.72 -15.42
CA PRO A 681 47.22 5.69 -15.54
C PRO A 681 47.08 4.50 -14.58
N LYS A 682 46.19 4.58 -13.58
CA LYS A 682 45.88 3.46 -12.67
C LYS A 682 44.83 2.50 -13.22
N CYS A 683 44.21 2.80 -14.35
CA CYS A 683 43.21 1.94 -14.96
C CYS A 683 43.86 0.73 -15.62
N GLU A 684 43.75 -0.43 -14.96
CA GLU A 684 44.30 -1.70 -15.44
C GLU A 684 43.23 -2.79 -15.61
N ILE A 685 41.96 -2.42 -15.54
CA ILE A 685 40.81 -3.31 -15.69
C ILE A 685 39.76 -2.64 -16.59
N GLY A 686 39.33 -3.34 -17.64
CA GLY A 686 38.17 -2.98 -18.45
C GLY A 686 36.98 -3.85 -18.08
N LEU A 687 35.78 -3.24 -17.99
CA LEU A 687 34.55 -3.94 -17.65
C LEU A 687 33.42 -3.50 -18.59
N ILE A 688 32.74 -4.46 -19.19
CA ILE A 688 31.53 -4.25 -19.97
C ILE A 688 30.34 -4.90 -19.26
N VAL A 689 29.29 -4.11 -19.05
CA VAL A 689 27.97 -4.55 -18.55
C VAL A 689 26.91 -3.92 -19.45
N GLY A 690 26.48 -4.66 -20.46
CA GLY A 690 25.51 -4.22 -21.47
C GLY A 690 24.73 -5.40 -22.04
N THR A 691 24.62 -5.50 -23.36
CA THR A 691 23.97 -6.64 -24.04
C THR A 691 24.60 -7.98 -23.64
N GLY A 692 25.90 -7.98 -23.34
CA GLY A 692 26.60 -9.06 -22.66
C GLY A 692 27.46 -8.49 -21.53
N THR A 693 28.19 -9.37 -20.84
CA THR A 693 29.19 -8.97 -19.86
C THR A 693 30.54 -9.60 -20.14
N ASN A 694 31.59 -8.82 -20.02
CA ASN A 694 32.97 -9.29 -20.13
C ASN A 694 33.93 -8.36 -19.34
N ALA A 695 35.13 -8.85 -19.06
CA ALA A 695 36.19 -8.04 -18.48
C ALA A 695 37.57 -8.37 -19.08
N CYS A 696 38.47 -7.40 -18.97
CA CYS A 696 39.89 -7.59 -19.24
C CYS A 696 40.72 -6.95 -18.13
N TYR A 697 41.98 -7.35 -18.01
CA TYR A 697 42.93 -6.71 -17.09
C TYR A 697 44.37 -6.89 -17.55
N MET A 698 45.29 -6.09 -17.02
CA MET A 698 46.73 -6.27 -17.23
C MET A 698 47.28 -7.42 -16.37
N GLU A 699 47.78 -8.47 -17.00
CA GLU A 699 48.42 -9.63 -16.35
C GLU A 699 49.94 -9.61 -16.54
N GLU A 700 50.67 -10.20 -15.60
CA GLU A 700 52.11 -10.41 -15.67
C GLU A 700 52.43 -11.51 -16.70
N MET A 701 53.37 -11.27 -17.61
CA MET A 701 53.71 -12.22 -18.69
C MET A 701 54.11 -13.60 -18.17
N GLN A 702 54.77 -13.69 -17.02
CA GLN A 702 55.14 -14.95 -16.37
C GLN A 702 53.93 -15.86 -16.04
N ASN A 703 52.73 -15.29 -15.91
CA ASN A 703 51.50 -16.02 -15.64
C ASN A 703 50.80 -16.49 -16.92
N VAL A 704 51.13 -15.89 -18.09
CA VAL A 704 50.45 -16.15 -19.36
C VAL A 704 51.09 -17.35 -20.07
N GLY A 705 50.78 -18.56 -19.63
CA GLY A 705 51.37 -19.79 -20.16
C GLY A 705 51.04 -20.11 -21.62
N THR A 706 50.08 -19.39 -22.22
CA THR A 706 49.62 -19.56 -23.61
C THR A 706 50.44 -18.77 -24.62
N VAL A 707 51.35 -17.89 -24.18
CA VAL A 707 52.24 -17.09 -25.03
C VAL A 707 53.70 -17.32 -24.60
N GLU A 708 54.64 -17.29 -25.56
CA GLU A 708 56.07 -17.36 -25.23
C GLU A 708 56.59 -16.02 -24.70
N GLY A 709 57.37 -16.08 -23.61
CA GLY A 709 58.04 -14.93 -23.00
C GLY A 709 57.57 -14.68 -21.56
N GLU A 710 58.49 -14.28 -20.69
CA GLU A 710 58.23 -14.09 -19.25
C GLU A 710 58.35 -12.62 -18.79
N GLN A 711 58.77 -11.72 -19.68
CA GLN A 711 59.07 -10.32 -19.34
C GLN A 711 57.93 -9.37 -19.74
N GLY A 712 57.58 -8.46 -18.83
CA GLY A 712 56.57 -7.42 -19.06
C GLY A 712 55.17 -7.87 -18.69
N ARG A 713 54.17 -7.20 -19.26
CA ARG A 713 52.75 -7.42 -18.98
C ARG A 713 51.96 -7.54 -20.27
N MET A 714 50.79 -8.15 -20.21
CA MET A 714 49.86 -8.25 -21.33
C MET A 714 48.43 -8.12 -20.83
N CYS A 715 47.61 -7.34 -21.55
CA CYS A 715 46.18 -7.31 -21.31
C CYS A 715 45.55 -8.66 -21.69
N ILE A 716 44.76 -9.23 -20.79
CA ILE A 716 44.03 -10.47 -21.00
C ILE A 716 42.55 -10.17 -21.14
N ASN A 717 41.96 -10.62 -22.25
CA ASN A 717 40.52 -10.66 -22.42
C ASN A 717 39.99 -11.95 -21.77
N MET A 718 39.23 -11.83 -20.67
CA MET A 718 38.83 -13.00 -19.89
C MET A 718 37.84 -13.90 -20.64
N GLU A 719 36.96 -13.31 -21.46
CA GLU A 719 35.73 -13.95 -21.96
C GLU A 719 34.96 -14.60 -20.80
N TRP A 720 34.76 -13.85 -19.72
CA TRP A 720 34.22 -14.38 -18.47
C TRP A 720 32.73 -14.76 -18.55
N GLY A 721 32.07 -14.49 -19.68
CA GLY A 721 30.66 -14.80 -19.88
C GLY A 721 30.39 -16.31 -19.91
N ALA A 722 31.43 -17.09 -20.24
CA ALA A 722 31.43 -18.55 -20.20
C ALA A 722 31.77 -19.13 -18.80
N PHE A 723 31.86 -18.28 -17.77
CA PHE A 723 32.04 -18.73 -16.40
C PHE A 723 30.79 -19.48 -15.93
N GLY A 724 30.91 -20.79 -15.70
CA GLY A 724 29.80 -21.66 -15.34
C GLY A 724 29.47 -22.73 -16.39
N ASP A 725 29.92 -22.60 -17.64
CA ASP A 725 29.64 -23.57 -18.73
C ASP A 725 30.12 -25.00 -18.43
N ASN A 726 31.07 -25.14 -17.51
CA ASN A 726 31.58 -26.43 -17.03
C ASN A 726 30.80 -26.99 -15.82
N GLY A 727 29.69 -26.35 -15.44
CA GLY A 727 28.82 -26.71 -14.31
C GLY A 727 29.29 -26.21 -12.95
N CYS A 728 30.38 -25.42 -12.85
CA CYS A 728 30.89 -24.98 -11.55
C CYS A 728 29.94 -24.03 -10.78
N LEU A 729 28.96 -23.44 -11.47
CA LEU A 729 27.93 -22.58 -10.90
C LEU A 729 26.56 -23.26 -10.74
N ASP A 730 26.42 -24.54 -11.05
CA ASP A 730 25.13 -25.26 -11.05
C ASP A 730 24.39 -25.19 -9.70
N ASP A 731 25.13 -25.09 -8.59
CA ASP A 731 24.54 -25.00 -7.25
C ASP A 731 23.78 -23.68 -6.99
N ILE A 732 24.08 -22.63 -7.74
CA ILE A 732 23.39 -21.32 -7.65
C ILE A 732 22.54 -21.01 -8.89
N PHE A 733 22.61 -21.88 -9.92
CA PHE A 733 21.85 -21.75 -11.14
C PHE A 733 20.41 -22.21 -10.92
N THR A 734 19.45 -21.28 -10.99
CA THR A 734 18.06 -21.54 -10.64
C THR A 734 17.29 -22.15 -11.82
N ASP A 735 16.09 -22.66 -11.55
CA ASP A 735 15.22 -23.16 -12.62
C ASP A 735 14.77 -22.04 -13.58
N PHE A 736 14.78 -20.78 -13.12
CA PHE A 736 14.55 -19.62 -13.99
C PHE A 736 15.70 -19.44 -14.98
N ASP A 737 16.94 -19.57 -14.51
CA ASP A 737 18.14 -19.43 -15.34
C ASP A 737 18.21 -20.55 -16.38
N ARG A 738 17.90 -21.80 -15.97
CA ARG A 738 17.80 -22.95 -16.90
C ARG A 738 16.78 -22.70 -18.02
N LEU A 739 15.62 -22.14 -17.68
CA LEU A 739 14.59 -21.86 -18.68
C LEU A 739 15.02 -20.77 -19.68
N VAL A 740 15.82 -19.81 -19.24
CA VAL A 740 16.41 -18.79 -20.11
C VAL A 740 17.43 -19.45 -21.05
N ASP A 741 18.35 -20.24 -20.49
CA ASP A 741 19.42 -20.94 -21.21
C ASP A 741 18.88 -21.91 -22.28
N GLU A 742 17.84 -22.69 -21.95
CA GLU A 742 17.18 -23.61 -22.91
C GLU A 742 16.56 -22.90 -24.13
N LYS A 743 16.27 -21.59 -24.02
CA LYS A 743 15.58 -20.81 -25.06
C LYS A 743 16.49 -19.85 -25.81
N THR A 744 17.74 -19.68 -25.38
CA THR A 744 18.70 -18.82 -26.07
C THR A 744 19.26 -19.46 -27.34
N ILE A 745 19.72 -18.62 -28.27
CA ILE A 745 20.17 -19.04 -29.61
C ILE A 745 21.59 -19.64 -29.58
N ASN A 746 22.43 -19.15 -28.67
CA ASN A 746 23.86 -19.46 -28.60
C ASN A 746 24.16 -20.44 -27.49
#